data_AF-A0A9W9XUF4-F1
#
_entry.id   AF-A0A9W9XUF4-F1
#
_cell.length_a   1.000
_cell.length_b   1.000
_cell.length_c   1.000
_cell.angle_alpha   90.00
_cell.angle_beta   90.00
_cell.angle_gamma   90.00
#
_symmetry.space_group_name_H-M   'P 1'
#
loop_
_entity.id
_entity.type
_entity.pdbx_description
1 polymer ?
#
loop_
_entity_poly.entity_id
_entity_poly.type
_entity_poly.pdbx_seq_one_letter_code
_entity_poly.pdbx_strand_id
1 'polypeptide(L)'
;MASNQDDTTVQVNKEELRRAGDLIVMRLMEVQSYIADLGKAYVQHVSNITEGRDASIELPLGPSGFMGPDIPFRAGSPGAKSEAGGPKKRKRAPVDPNAPKRALTPYFLYMQHNRSKIADDLGNDARPKDVADEGTRRWQSMEDTQKEVWKKMYAANYDQYKRDMAAYKAGGKADEEHDLAASQLQQDFAGAEVEPEVEAEAEVEAEAEAEPESGEETTDSSDESQSPSPAKEKTPPRSTTKRRRSDTKAKEAETPAKSPVKRSSRKAAAEPVVSTPAAKTPADNKRKSKKRKSELIPKELDKLTIAHLGFLAQRRLARGVRLNHAEAVALIASVLHELIRDGHYSVADLMSIGKTMLGRRHVLPSVLATLVELQVEGTFTSGTYLVTVHHPISSDEGDLERALYGSFLPVPAPEAFPDPDPEDFTPEKMPGAVITVKQARVELNPGKRRIKLKVMSKGDRPIQVGSHYHFIETNPQLHFDRMQSYGFRLDIPAGTSIRFEPGDTKTVTLVEIGGNRVIRGGNWLANGPVDMSRADEIMTKLQTAGFAHVPEPQADSALVAGFSMEREAYSRMFGPTTGDLVRLGLTDLWIKVEKDMTTYGDECSFGGGKTLREGMGQVSGLSETECLDTVITNALIIDWTGIYKADIGIKDGLIAGIGKAGNPDVMDGVHPDLVVGSCTDVIAGENKIITAGGIDTHIHLICPQQAEEALASGITTFLGGGTGPSTGSNATTCTPSPNLLRQMMQACDSLPINLGITGKGNDSGKKSLREQVLAGAAGLKLHEDWGSTPAAIDTCLEVCDEYDVQCMIHTDTLNESGFVEQTIEAFKGRTIHTYHTEGAGGGHAPDIISVVEHPNVLPSSTNPTRPFTLNTLDEHLDMLMVCHHLSKNIPEDVAFAESRIRAETIAAEDVLHDLGAISMMSSDSQAMGRCGEVVLRTWHTAHKNKTQRGPLGSDADTGADNFRVKRYISKYTINPALAQGMAHLIGSVEVGKVADLVMWKSASFGTKPVSVLKSGMIVTAEMGDPNASIPTVEPMVMRPMFAARVPATSIMFVSQASIDAGIVQTYGLKKRIEAVKNCRSVGKKDMKFNDNMPKMKVDPESYTVEADGMLCDAEPASELPLTQAYYIF
;
A
#
# COMPACT_ATOMS: atom_id res chain seq x y z
N MET A 1 3.92 -64.90 39.34
CA MET A 1 4.91 -64.56 40.38
C MET A 1 5.24 -63.09 40.14
N ALA A 2 4.85 -62.16 41.00
CA ALA A 2 5.33 -61.93 42.37
C ALA A 2 6.83 -61.56 42.40
N SER A 3 7.25 -60.46 43.04
CA SER A 3 6.51 -59.36 43.66
C SER A 3 7.48 -58.24 44.06
N ASN A 4 7.08 -56.97 43.94
CA ASN A 4 7.41 -55.91 44.89
C ASN A 4 6.59 -54.65 44.57
N GLN A 5 6.15 -53.95 45.61
CA GLN A 5 5.57 -52.60 45.54
C GLN A 5 6.60 -51.63 46.12
N ASP A 6 6.74 -50.46 45.51
CA ASP A 6 7.24 -49.27 46.19
C ASP A 6 6.18 -48.18 46.01
N ASP A 7 5.59 -47.74 47.12
CA ASP A 7 4.52 -46.73 47.16
C ASP A 7 5.11 -45.39 47.60
N THR A 8 5.60 -44.61 46.64
CA THR A 8 6.08 -43.25 46.89
C THR A 8 4.92 -42.25 46.87
N THR A 9 4.07 -42.30 47.89
CA THR A 9 2.97 -41.35 48.09
C THR A 9 3.53 -39.96 48.46
N VAL A 10 3.61 -39.03 47.50
CA VAL A 10 4.09 -37.66 47.77
C VAL A 10 3.04 -36.88 48.55
N GLN A 11 3.24 -36.73 49.86
CA GLN A 11 2.43 -35.81 50.67
C GLN A 11 2.79 -34.35 50.34
N VAL A 12 1.99 -33.72 49.47
CA VAL A 12 2.04 -32.28 49.24
C VAL A 12 1.53 -31.57 50.49
N ASN A 13 2.42 -30.88 51.20
CA ASN A 13 2.04 -30.03 52.33
C ASN A 13 1.19 -28.85 51.83
N LYS A 14 -0.14 -28.97 52.00
CA LYS A 14 -1.11 -27.97 51.56
C LYS A 14 -0.88 -26.60 52.21
N GLU A 15 -0.28 -26.55 53.40
CA GLU A 15 -0.02 -25.29 54.09
C GLU A 15 1.20 -24.56 53.51
N GLU A 16 2.26 -25.27 53.14
CA GLU A 16 3.37 -24.69 52.37
C GLU A 16 2.94 -24.28 50.97
N LEU A 17 2.12 -25.09 50.28
CA LEU A 17 1.60 -24.73 48.96
C LEU A 17 0.72 -23.47 49.02
N ARG A 18 -0.10 -23.31 50.08
CA ARG A 18 -0.89 -22.09 50.28
C ARG A 18 -0.01 -20.89 50.63
N ARG A 19 0.98 -21.04 51.51
CA ARG A 19 1.95 -19.96 51.83
C ARG A 19 2.74 -19.53 50.59
N ALA A 20 3.08 -20.46 49.69
CA ALA A 20 3.71 -20.14 48.41
C ALA A 20 2.75 -19.37 47.48
N GLY A 21 1.48 -19.78 47.40
CA GLY A 21 0.44 -19.04 46.67
C GLY A 21 0.21 -17.63 47.22
N ASP A 22 0.00 -17.51 48.54
CA ASP A 22 -0.18 -16.24 49.26
C ASP A 22 1.03 -15.30 49.03
N LEU A 23 2.27 -15.83 49.03
CA LEU A 23 3.49 -15.07 48.72
C LEU A 23 3.59 -14.64 47.25
N ILE A 24 3.19 -15.50 46.30
CA ILE A 24 3.14 -15.17 44.87
C ILE A 24 2.12 -14.07 44.60
N VAL A 25 0.94 -14.12 45.24
CA VAL A 25 -0.09 -13.08 45.14
C VAL A 25 0.44 -11.74 45.68
N MET A 26 1.10 -11.71 46.84
CA MET A 26 1.70 -10.46 47.34
C MET A 26 2.78 -9.92 46.40
N ARG A 27 3.66 -10.76 45.83
CA ARG A 27 4.67 -10.31 44.86
C ARG A 27 4.06 -9.82 43.54
N LEU A 28 2.93 -10.38 43.11
CA LEU A 28 2.17 -9.87 41.95
C LEU A 28 1.52 -8.51 42.25
N MET A 29 1.00 -8.30 43.45
CA MET A 29 0.47 -7.00 43.89
C MET A 29 1.57 -5.92 44.00
N GLU A 30 2.75 -6.25 44.52
CA GLU A 30 3.92 -5.36 44.50
C GLU A 30 4.29 -4.94 43.07
N VAL A 31 4.31 -5.89 42.13
CA VAL A 31 4.60 -5.61 40.71
C VAL A 31 3.49 -4.78 40.04
N GLN A 32 2.21 -5.03 40.36
CA GLN A 32 1.11 -4.19 39.85
C GLN A 32 1.17 -2.76 40.37
N SER A 33 1.45 -2.55 41.67
CA SER A 33 1.66 -1.20 42.21
C SER A 33 2.84 -0.52 41.51
N TYR A 34 3.96 -1.24 41.35
CA TYR A 34 5.14 -0.71 40.68
C TYR A 34 4.84 -0.25 39.25
N ILE A 35 4.09 -1.05 38.48
CA ILE A 35 3.67 -0.70 37.11
C ILE A 35 2.72 0.50 37.10
N ALA A 36 1.78 0.59 38.05
CA ALA A 36 0.88 1.72 38.17
C ALA A 36 1.61 3.03 38.51
N ASP A 37 2.60 2.98 39.40
CA ASP A 37 3.41 4.14 39.79
C ASP A 37 4.43 4.54 38.70
N LEU A 38 4.98 3.57 37.96
CA LEU A 38 5.75 3.81 36.74
C LEU A 38 4.89 4.50 35.66
N GLY A 39 3.62 4.10 35.54
CA GLY A 39 2.64 4.72 34.65
C GLY A 39 2.33 6.18 35.02
N LYS A 40 2.15 6.47 36.32
CA LYS A 40 1.99 7.86 36.81
C LYS A 40 3.24 8.70 36.53
N ALA A 41 4.43 8.18 36.79
CA ALA A 41 5.69 8.87 36.51
C ALA A 41 5.85 9.18 35.00
N TYR A 42 5.45 8.24 34.13
CA TYR A 42 5.44 8.46 32.68
C TYR A 42 4.41 9.51 32.24
N VAL A 43 3.18 9.46 32.76
CA VAL A 43 2.14 10.47 32.46
C VAL A 43 2.56 11.86 32.93
N GLN A 44 3.15 11.99 34.12
CA GLN A 44 3.67 13.27 34.61
C GLN A 44 4.85 13.77 33.78
N HIS A 45 5.75 12.89 33.35
CA HIS A 45 6.85 13.22 32.45
C HIS A 45 6.35 13.71 31.07
N VAL A 46 5.29 13.09 30.53
CA VAL A 46 4.65 13.56 29.29
C VAL A 46 3.96 14.92 29.49
N SER A 47 3.21 15.12 30.59
CA SER A 47 2.62 16.43 30.95
C SER A 47 3.69 17.52 31.07
N ASN A 48 4.79 17.24 31.77
CA ASN A 48 5.92 18.16 31.87
C ASN A 48 6.46 18.55 30.48
N ILE A 49 6.65 17.58 29.57
CA ILE A 49 7.13 17.84 28.21
C ILE A 49 6.13 18.70 27.42
N THR A 50 4.83 18.38 27.45
CA THR A 50 3.79 19.15 26.74
C THR A 50 3.64 20.58 27.27
N GLU A 51 4.04 20.82 28.52
CA GLU A 51 4.01 22.13 29.18
C GLU A 51 5.38 22.84 29.19
N GLY A 52 6.38 22.32 28.45
CA GLY A 52 7.72 22.92 28.33
C GLY A 52 8.58 22.87 29.62
N ARG A 53 8.20 22.04 30.59
CA ARG A 53 8.88 21.83 31.88
C ARG A 53 9.94 20.73 31.76
N ASP A 54 10.77 20.53 32.80
CA ASP A 54 11.93 19.63 32.71
C ASP A 54 11.53 18.17 32.40
N ALA A 55 12.30 17.56 31.50
CA ALA A 55 12.09 16.23 30.95
C ALA A 55 12.87 15.14 31.69
N SER A 56 13.18 15.34 32.98
CA SER A 56 13.60 14.24 33.85
C SER A 56 12.40 13.34 34.19
N ILE A 57 12.69 12.09 34.57
CA ILE A 57 11.70 11.13 35.07
C ILE A 57 12.28 10.40 36.27
N GLU A 58 11.74 10.64 37.45
CA GLU A 58 12.07 9.85 38.64
C GLU A 58 11.30 8.53 38.60
N LEU A 59 12.03 7.43 38.50
CA LEU A 59 11.45 6.10 38.54
C LEU A 59 11.32 5.63 40.00
N PRO A 60 10.17 5.07 40.41
CA PRO A 60 10.02 4.51 41.75
C PRO A 60 11.05 3.39 42.03
N LEU A 61 11.36 3.18 43.30
CA LEU A 61 12.22 2.09 43.76
C LEU A 61 11.47 0.74 43.66
N GLY A 62 12.02 -0.19 42.89
CA GLY A 62 11.41 -1.51 42.65
C GLY A 62 11.50 -2.47 43.85
N PRO A 63 10.59 -3.47 43.94
CA PRO A 63 10.56 -4.42 45.04
C PRO A 63 11.85 -5.25 45.15
N SER A 64 12.33 -5.41 46.37
CA SER A 64 13.65 -6.01 46.65
C SER A 64 13.72 -7.49 46.23
N GLY A 65 14.74 -7.81 45.43
CA GLY A 65 15.00 -9.15 44.90
C GLY A 65 14.57 -9.40 43.45
N PHE A 66 13.86 -8.46 42.79
CA PHE A 66 13.47 -8.64 41.38
C PHE A 66 14.62 -8.41 40.37
N MET A 67 15.71 -7.77 40.82
CA MET A 67 17.01 -7.81 40.16
C MET A 67 18.05 -8.39 41.12
N GLY A 68 18.95 -9.24 40.60
CA GLY A 68 20.13 -9.68 41.34
C GLY A 68 21.12 -8.53 41.56
N PRO A 69 22.04 -8.64 42.53
CA PRO A 69 22.99 -7.58 42.83
C PRO A 69 23.91 -7.23 41.64
N ASP A 70 24.36 -5.97 41.64
CA ASP A 70 25.43 -5.40 40.80
C ASP A 70 25.16 -5.23 39.29
N ILE A 71 24.09 -4.51 38.92
CA ILE A 71 24.03 -3.76 37.66
C ILE A 71 23.53 -2.31 37.90
N PRO A 72 24.40 -1.30 37.95
CA PRO A 72 23.99 0.10 38.07
C PRO A 72 23.56 0.66 36.71
N PHE A 73 22.25 0.83 36.50
CA PHE A 73 21.70 1.45 35.29
C PHE A 73 21.78 2.98 35.36
N ARG A 74 22.85 3.56 34.79
CA ARG A 74 23.00 5.01 34.64
C ARG A 74 22.91 5.39 33.15
N ALA A 75 21.79 5.97 32.74
CA ALA A 75 21.62 6.50 31.39
C ALA A 75 22.56 7.71 31.19
N GLY A 76 23.67 7.51 30.49
CA GLY A 76 24.66 8.55 30.20
C GLY A 76 25.21 8.38 28.80
N SER A 77 25.04 9.40 27.96
CA SER A 77 25.50 9.41 26.57
C SER A 77 27.03 9.27 26.47
N PRO A 78 27.55 8.52 25.47
CA PRO A 78 28.96 8.11 25.47
C PRO A 78 29.93 9.24 25.04
N GLY A 79 30.94 9.50 25.87
CA GLY A 79 32.10 10.36 25.57
C GLY A 79 33.39 9.74 26.12
N ALA A 80 34.48 9.76 25.35
CA ALA A 80 35.63 8.85 25.56
C ALA A 80 37.01 9.53 25.64
N LYS A 81 37.96 8.82 26.27
CA LYS A 81 39.43 8.97 26.17
C LYS A 81 40.01 7.54 26.16
N SER A 82 40.60 7.09 25.04
CA SER A 82 42.06 6.94 24.78
C SER A 82 42.77 6.02 25.79
N GLU A 83 43.57 5.02 25.40
CA GLU A 83 44.57 4.92 24.30
C GLU A 83 44.57 3.51 23.65
N ALA A 84 45.20 3.19 22.51
CA ALA A 84 45.70 3.96 21.34
C ALA A 84 45.86 2.98 20.14
N GLY A 85 46.00 3.51 18.91
CA GLY A 85 46.36 2.71 17.70
C GLY A 85 45.30 2.67 16.60
N GLY A 86 45.13 3.77 15.86
CA GLY A 86 44.22 3.85 14.70
C GLY A 86 44.64 4.90 13.67
N PRO A 87 44.12 4.85 12.42
CA PRO A 87 44.58 5.68 11.31
C PRO A 87 44.22 7.16 11.43
N LYS A 88 44.97 8.01 10.71
CA LYS A 88 44.95 9.49 10.82
C LYS A 88 43.58 10.09 10.47
N LYS A 89 42.99 10.86 11.40
CA LYS A 89 41.83 11.73 11.13
C LYS A 89 42.23 12.93 10.26
N ARG A 90 41.35 13.37 9.34
CA ARG A 90 41.44 14.70 8.71
C ARG A 90 41.25 15.79 9.77
N LYS A 91 42.03 16.87 9.72
CA LYS A 91 41.77 18.09 10.51
C LYS A 91 40.51 18.79 9.99
N ARG A 92 39.74 19.46 10.87
CA ARG A 92 38.88 20.57 10.47
C ARG A 92 39.77 21.72 9.96
N ALA A 93 39.24 22.57 9.08
CA ALA A 93 39.92 23.81 8.72
C ALA A 93 40.14 24.67 9.99
N PRO A 94 41.24 25.44 10.09
CA PRO A 94 41.36 26.44 11.13
C PRO A 94 40.25 27.49 10.97
N VAL A 95 39.69 27.94 12.09
CA VAL A 95 38.86 29.15 12.12
C VAL A 95 39.78 30.34 11.88
N ASP A 96 39.33 31.32 11.10
CA ASP A 96 40.11 32.54 10.88
C ASP A 96 40.23 33.31 12.21
N PRO A 97 41.45 33.59 12.72
CA PRO A 97 41.63 34.28 13.99
C PRO A 97 41.24 35.76 13.93
N ASN A 98 41.01 36.33 12.74
CA ASN A 98 40.59 37.72 12.54
C ASN A 98 39.06 37.87 12.43
N ALA A 99 38.30 36.76 12.45
CA ALA A 99 36.84 36.81 12.41
C ALA A 99 36.27 37.33 13.76
N PRO A 100 35.38 38.33 13.75
CA PRO A 100 34.73 38.84 14.97
C PRO A 100 34.08 37.76 15.83
N LYS A 101 34.12 37.94 17.16
CA LYS A 101 33.53 37.00 18.13
C LYS A 101 32.05 37.31 18.31
N ARG A 102 31.16 36.32 18.15
CA ARG A 102 29.71 36.51 18.40
C ARG A 102 29.44 36.86 19.86
N ALA A 103 28.59 37.87 20.08
CA ALA A 103 28.16 38.31 21.40
C ALA A 103 27.60 37.17 22.28
N LEU A 104 27.94 37.18 23.57
CA LEU A 104 27.43 36.26 24.58
C LEU A 104 25.96 36.54 24.88
N THR A 105 25.15 35.49 25.03
CA THR A 105 23.72 35.63 25.35
C THR A 105 23.49 36.21 26.75
N PRO A 106 22.28 36.74 27.08
CA PRO A 106 22.00 37.37 28.37
C PRO A 106 22.39 36.52 29.58
N TYR A 107 22.08 35.22 29.55
CA TYR A 107 22.49 34.28 30.59
C TYR A 107 24.02 34.15 30.72
N PHE A 108 24.77 34.12 29.61
CA PHE A 108 26.23 34.04 29.68
C PHE A 108 26.88 35.36 30.15
N LEU A 109 26.26 36.52 29.87
CA LEU A 109 26.68 37.81 30.46
C LEU A 109 26.41 37.83 31.97
N TYR A 110 25.21 37.42 32.40
CA TYR A 110 24.87 37.24 33.81
C TYR A 110 25.85 36.30 34.53
N MET A 111 26.16 35.15 33.93
CA MET A 111 27.13 34.21 34.49
C MET A 111 28.56 34.74 34.49
N GLN A 112 28.98 35.50 33.47
CA GLN A 112 30.31 36.13 33.46
C GLN A 112 30.47 37.10 34.64
N HIS A 113 29.42 37.88 34.96
CA HIS A 113 29.45 38.84 36.05
C HIS A 113 29.30 38.22 37.45
N ASN A 114 28.40 37.24 37.61
CA ASN A 114 27.97 36.78 38.93
C ASN A 114 28.60 35.46 39.39
N ARG A 115 29.36 34.74 38.53
CA ARG A 115 29.96 33.44 38.87
C ARG A 115 30.92 33.49 40.07
N SER A 116 31.62 34.60 40.30
CA SER A 116 32.44 34.80 41.50
C SER A 116 31.55 34.84 42.75
N LYS A 117 30.59 35.78 42.81
CA LYS A 117 29.63 35.91 43.92
C LYS A 117 28.89 34.60 44.21
N ILE A 118 28.47 33.85 43.19
CA ILE A 118 27.80 32.55 43.35
C ILE A 118 28.75 31.47 43.87
N ALA A 119 30.05 31.52 43.55
CA ALA A 119 31.05 30.63 44.14
C ALA A 119 31.33 30.99 45.61
N ASP A 120 31.43 32.29 45.91
CA ASP A 120 31.65 32.80 47.27
C ASP A 120 30.46 32.43 48.19
N ASP A 121 29.22 32.61 47.71
CA ASP A 121 27.97 32.21 48.39
C ASP A 121 27.87 30.69 48.66
N LEU A 122 28.42 29.86 47.77
CA LEU A 122 28.47 28.40 47.91
C LEU A 122 29.68 27.92 48.72
N GLY A 123 30.60 28.82 49.07
CA GLY A 123 31.82 28.55 49.82
C GLY A 123 33.00 28.04 48.96
N ASN A 124 34.22 28.25 49.47
CA ASN A 124 35.48 28.06 48.74
C ASN A 124 35.73 26.65 48.14
N ASP A 125 35.01 25.62 48.57
CA ASP A 125 35.11 24.25 48.04
C ASP A 125 34.10 23.95 46.90
N ALA A 126 33.24 24.92 46.52
CA ALA A 126 32.23 24.76 45.48
C ALA A 126 32.86 24.48 44.11
N ARG A 127 32.47 23.37 43.46
CA ARG A 127 33.10 22.97 42.19
C ARG A 127 32.55 23.84 41.06
N PRO A 128 33.30 24.08 39.96
CA PRO A 128 32.84 24.93 38.85
C PRO A 128 31.55 24.50 38.14
N LYS A 129 31.08 23.26 38.38
CA LYS A 129 29.74 22.80 37.99
C LYS A 129 28.66 23.28 38.97
N ASP A 130 28.86 23.13 40.28
CA ASP A 130 27.84 23.46 41.29
C ASP A 130 27.47 24.95 41.22
N VAL A 131 28.48 25.80 40.99
CA VAL A 131 28.33 27.25 40.72
C VAL A 131 27.55 27.53 39.42
N ALA A 132 27.65 26.66 38.41
CA ALA A 132 26.92 26.81 37.15
C ALA A 132 25.47 26.31 37.26
N ASP A 133 25.23 25.22 37.98
CA ASP A 133 23.89 24.70 38.26
C ASP A 133 23.11 25.71 39.12
N GLU A 134 23.71 26.24 40.20
CA GLU A 134 23.09 27.29 41.02
C GLU A 134 22.89 28.61 40.26
N GLY A 135 23.86 29.02 39.43
CA GLY A 135 23.69 30.19 38.56
C GLY A 135 22.58 30.02 37.51
N THR A 136 22.31 28.79 37.08
CA THR A 136 21.16 28.46 36.24
C THR A 136 19.85 28.60 37.01
N ARG A 137 19.80 28.05 38.24
CA ARG A 137 18.63 28.19 39.14
C ARG A 137 18.31 29.66 39.44
N ARG A 138 19.32 30.46 39.81
CA ARG A 138 19.18 31.89 40.10
C ARG A 138 18.73 32.71 38.89
N TRP A 139 19.22 32.38 37.69
CA TRP A 139 18.74 33.02 36.45
C TRP A 139 17.30 32.64 36.12
N GLN A 140 16.90 31.39 36.32
CA GLN A 140 15.52 30.96 36.10
C GLN A 140 14.56 31.69 37.06
N SER A 141 14.90 31.78 38.35
CA SER A 141 14.10 32.45 39.39
C SER A 141 14.24 33.98 39.44
N MET A 142 15.00 34.59 38.54
CA MET A 142 15.13 36.05 38.42
C MET A 142 13.90 36.63 37.71
N GLU A 143 13.41 37.80 38.11
CA GLU A 143 12.26 38.43 37.43
C GLU A 143 12.65 39.00 36.06
N ASP A 144 11.68 39.15 35.15
CA ASP A 144 11.99 39.62 33.80
C ASP A 144 12.49 41.08 33.75
N THR A 145 12.02 41.93 34.66
CA THR A 145 12.57 43.27 34.94
C THR A 145 14.08 43.24 35.21
N GLN A 146 14.55 42.27 36.00
CA GLN A 146 15.96 42.06 36.33
C GLN A 146 16.73 41.40 35.16
N LYS A 147 16.06 40.55 34.37
CA LYS A 147 16.63 39.96 33.14
C LYS A 147 16.83 41.00 32.02
N GLU A 148 16.02 42.06 31.96
CA GLU A 148 16.11 43.10 30.90
C GLU A 148 17.47 43.80 30.83
N VAL A 149 18.17 43.98 31.95
CA VAL A 149 19.53 44.57 31.96
C VAL A 149 20.47 43.75 31.06
N TRP A 150 20.44 42.42 31.19
CA TRP A 150 21.27 41.49 30.44
C TRP A 150 20.79 41.32 28.99
N LYS A 151 19.48 41.44 28.73
CA LYS A 151 18.90 41.48 27.36
C LYS A 151 19.37 42.72 26.60
N LYS A 152 19.34 43.91 27.24
CA LYS A 152 19.85 45.17 26.66
C LYS A 152 21.36 45.12 26.39
N MET A 153 22.16 44.60 27.32
CA MET A 153 23.60 44.37 27.09
C MET A 153 23.86 43.42 25.90
N TYR A 154 23.10 42.33 25.77
CA TYR A 154 23.21 41.42 24.63
C TYR A 154 22.87 42.12 23.30
N ALA A 155 21.79 42.91 23.27
CA ALA A 155 21.37 43.64 22.06
C ALA A 155 22.47 44.60 21.57
N ALA A 156 23.04 45.43 22.47
CA ALA A 156 24.12 46.35 22.14
C ALA A 156 25.38 45.62 21.61
N ASN A 157 25.81 44.54 22.29
CA ASN A 157 26.95 43.73 21.86
C ASN A 157 26.69 42.99 20.53
N TYR A 158 25.44 42.56 20.28
CA TYR A 158 25.06 41.89 19.04
C TYR A 158 24.96 42.86 17.85
N ASP A 159 24.54 44.10 18.09
CA ASP A 159 24.59 45.17 17.10
C ASP A 159 26.03 45.54 16.71
N GLN A 160 26.94 45.63 17.67
CA GLN A 160 28.36 45.83 17.37
C GLN A 160 28.94 44.66 16.57
N TYR A 161 28.71 43.42 17.00
CA TYR A 161 29.13 42.22 16.26
C TYR A 161 28.57 42.19 14.82
N LYS A 162 27.36 42.69 14.56
CA LYS A 162 26.82 42.83 13.19
C LYS A 162 27.60 43.84 12.36
N ARG A 163 28.03 44.98 12.93
CA ARG A 163 28.90 45.98 12.25
C ARG A 163 30.26 45.38 11.94
N ASP A 164 30.90 44.74 12.93
CA ASP A 164 32.23 44.16 12.79
C ASP A 164 32.24 43.03 11.75
N MET A 165 31.20 42.18 11.74
CA MET A 165 31.01 41.15 10.73
C MET A 165 30.74 41.70 9.32
N ALA A 166 30.16 42.89 9.20
CA ALA A 166 30.02 43.57 7.92
C ALA A 166 31.37 44.11 7.42
N ALA A 167 32.15 44.76 8.30
CA ALA A 167 33.50 45.23 7.99
C ALA A 167 34.45 44.08 7.60
N TYR A 168 34.43 42.98 8.37
CA TYR A 168 35.18 41.76 8.07
C TYR A 168 34.79 41.14 6.72
N LYS A 169 33.48 41.06 6.41
CA LYS A 169 33.00 40.60 5.08
C LYS A 169 33.39 41.53 3.93
N ALA A 170 33.54 42.83 4.20
CA ALA A 170 34.04 43.82 3.24
C ALA A 170 35.57 43.79 3.07
N GLY A 171 36.29 42.93 3.81
CA GLY A 171 37.74 42.79 3.73
C GLY A 171 38.53 43.77 4.63
N GLY A 172 37.85 44.52 5.49
CA GLY A 172 38.49 45.30 6.54
C GLY A 172 38.98 44.41 7.69
N LYS A 173 39.99 44.90 8.43
CA LYS A 173 40.24 44.40 9.79
C LYS A 173 39.19 44.99 10.74
N ALA A 174 38.77 44.22 11.74
CA ALA A 174 38.06 44.78 12.88
C ALA A 174 39.05 45.56 13.77
N ASP A 175 38.61 46.67 14.35
CA ASP A 175 39.45 47.53 15.18
C ASP A 175 39.81 46.88 16.52
N GLU A 176 41.08 46.97 16.92
CA GLU A 176 41.62 46.29 18.10
C GLU A 176 41.12 46.91 19.45
N GLU A 177 40.33 47.99 19.41
CA GLU A 177 39.65 48.57 20.58
C GLU A 177 38.39 47.79 21.03
N HIS A 178 37.93 46.78 20.25
CA HIS A 178 36.74 45.98 20.56
C HIS A 178 36.70 45.44 22.01
N ASP A 179 37.80 44.84 22.48
CA ASP A 179 37.84 44.23 23.83
C ASP A 179 37.88 45.29 24.96
N LEU A 180 38.19 46.58 24.65
CA LEU A 180 38.05 47.70 25.58
C LEU A 180 36.59 48.19 25.65
N ALA A 181 35.94 48.46 24.53
CA ALA A 181 34.57 48.98 24.50
C ALA A 181 33.55 48.02 25.16
N ALA A 182 33.69 46.71 24.92
CA ALA A 182 32.88 45.68 25.58
C ALA A 182 33.15 45.59 27.09
N SER A 183 34.37 45.89 27.54
CA SER A 183 34.73 45.95 28.96
C SER A 183 34.21 47.23 29.64
N GLN A 184 34.20 48.36 28.92
CA GLN A 184 33.66 49.64 29.38
C GLN A 184 32.16 49.53 29.66
N LEU A 185 31.39 49.00 28.70
CA LEU A 185 29.96 48.70 28.85
C LEU A 185 29.65 47.72 29.99
N GLN A 186 30.57 46.82 30.35
CA GLN A 186 30.44 45.94 31.52
C GLN A 186 30.75 46.65 32.85
N GLN A 187 31.50 47.76 32.85
CA GLN A 187 31.79 48.56 34.05
C GLN A 187 30.73 49.64 34.29
N ASP A 188 30.26 50.32 33.24
CA ASP A 188 29.31 51.44 33.37
C ASP A 188 27.95 51.02 33.96
N PHE A 189 27.54 49.76 33.75
CA PHE A 189 26.34 49.17 34.37
C PHE A 189 26.53 48.68 35.81
N ALA A 190 27.77 48.59 36.32
CA ALA A 190 28.04 48.06 37.66
C ALA A 190 27.69 49.05 38.80
N GLY A 191 27.31 50.29 38.47
CA GLY A 191 26.89 51.33 39.41
C GLY A 191 25.37 51.57 39.51
N ALA A 192 24.54 50.77 38.83
CA ALA A 192 23.09 50.95 38.80
C ALA A 192 22.37 50.06 39.82
N GLU A 193 22.37 50.47 41.09
CA GLU A 193 21.47 49.91 42.11
C GLU A 193 20.05 50.49 41.92
N VAL A 194 19.02 49.66 42.14
CA VAL A 194 17.60 50.03 42.00
C VAL A 194 16.88 49.67 43.29
N GLU A 195 16.34 50.67 43.99
CA GLU A 195 15.53 50.50 45.20
C GLU A 195 14.05 50.17 44.86
N PRO A 196 13.30 49.53 45.78
CA PRO A 196 11.93 49.08 45.53
C PRO A 196 10.85 50.18 45.58
N GLU A 197 9.65 49.81 45.15
CA GLU A 197 8.54 50.67 44.76
C GLU A 197 7.76 51.34 45.91
N VAL A 198 6.95 52.35 45.55
CA VAL A 198 5.80 52.84 46.33
C VAL A 198 4.60 53.02 45.38
N GLU A 199 3.40 52.68 45.85
CA GLU A 199 2.12 52.63 45.11
C GLU A 199 1.52 54.02 44.81
N ALA A 200 0.69 54.16 43.75
CA ALA A 200 -0.73 54.59 43.84
C ALA A 200 -1.40 54.98 42.49
N GLU A 201 -2.61 54.45 42.29
CA GLU A 201 -3.86 55.06 41.76
C GLU A 201 -3.88 56.12 40.60
N ALA A 202 -4.39 55.67 39.44
CA ALA A 202 -5.64 56.14 38.78
C ALA A 202 -5.77 57.47 37.96
N GLU A 203 -6.82 57.44 37.11
CA GLU A 203 -7.59 58.52 36.45
C GLU A 203 -7.15 59.22 35.12
N VAL A 204 -8.03 59.02 34.11
CA VAL A 204 -8.66 60.03 33.20
C VAL A 204 -7.99 60.45 31.86
N GLU A 205 -8.91 60.65 30.92
CA GLU A 205 -8.93 61.03 29.49
C GLU A 205 -8.05 62.22 29.04
N ALA A 206 -7.67 62.23 27.74
CA ALA A 206 -7.91 63.35 26.79
C ALA A 206 -7.58 62.95 25.33
N GLU A 207 -8.05 63.74 24.36
CA GLU A 207 -7.96 63.50 22.90
C GLU A 207 -6.94 64.42 22.15
N ALA A 208 -6.85 64.22 20.83
CA ALA A 208 -6.73 65.25 19.76
C ALA A 208 -5.37 65.58 19.08
N GLU A 209 -5.24 65.08 17.84
CA GLU A 209 -5.01 65.79 16.55
C GLU A 209 -3.71 66.58 16.17
N ALA A 210 -3.53 66.64 14.84
CA ALA A 210 -2.76 67.56 13.96
C ALA A 210 -1.22 67.44 13.86
N GLU A 211 -0.58 67.10 12.73
CA GLU A 211 -0.58 67.70 11.35
C GLU A 211 -0.15 69.19 11.30
N PRO A 212 0.52 69.70 10.24
CA PRO A 212 1.33 69.02 9.20
C PRO A 212 2.59 69.83 8.71
N GLU A 213 3.13 69.40 7.56
CA GLU A 213 3.50 70.22 6.38
C GLU A 213 4.93 70.75 6.08
N SER A 214 5.17 70.86 4.76
CA SER A 214 6.25 71.55 4.01
C SER A 214 7.69 70.97 4.07
N GLY A 215 8.50 71.07 3.01
CA GLY A 215 8.22 71.54 1.64
C GLY A 215 9.48 71.94 0.85
N GLU A 216 9.35 72.04 -0.49
CA GLU A 216 10.30 72.63 -1.46
C GLU A 216 11.64 71.86 -1.70
N GLU A 217 12.07 71.45 -2.92
CA GLU A 217 12.31 72.16 -4.21
C GLU A 217 13.71 72.82 -4.32
N THR A 218 14.42 72.99 -5.46
CA THR A 218 14.31 72.52 -6.88
C THR A 218 15.67 72.65 -7.64
N THR A 219 15.86 71.88 -8.74
CA THR A 219 16.64 72.17 -10.01
C THR A 219 18.14 72.63 -9.93
N ASP A 220 18.96 72.79 -11.01
CA ASP A 220 18.91 72.40 -12.45
C ASP A 220 20.31 72.15 -13.10
N SER A 221 20.31 71.52 -14.29
CA SER A 221 21.11 71.73 -15.51
C SER A 221 22.67 71.85 -15.56
N SER A 222 23.28 70.98 -16.41
CA SER A 222 24.27 71.30 -17.48
C SER A 222 25.73 71.75 -17.10
N ASP A 223 26.77 71.63 -17.95
CA ASP A 223 26.86 71.12 -19.35
C ASP A 223 28.28 70.60 -19.74
N GLU A 224 28.36 69.91 -20.90
CA GLU A 224 29.51 69.76 -21.85
C GLU A 224 30.92 69.23 -21.39
N SER A 225 31.78 68.61 -22.23
CA SER A 225 31.67 68.13 -23.63
C SER A 225 32.81 67.14 -24.05
N GLN A 226 32.69 66.59 -25.27
CA GLN A 226 33.73 66.05 -26.19
C GLN A 226 33.95 64.51 -26.34
N SER A 227 34.03 64.11 -27.62
CA SER A 227 34.28 62.77 -28.23
C SER A 227 35.51 62.91 -29.19
N PRO A 228 35.97 61.95 -30.05
CA PRO A 228 35.36 60.71 -30.56
C PRO A 228 36.30 59.48 -30.79
N SER A 229 35.78 58.48 -31.53
CA SER A 229 36.31 57.15 -31.92
C SER A 229 37.39 57.18 -33.06
N PRO A 230 37.79 56.11 -33.82
CA PRO A 230 37.40 54.66 -33.84
C PRO A 230 38.51 53.58 -34.17
N ALA A 231 38.08 52.30 -34.33
CA ALA A 231 38.39 51.36 -35.46
C ALA A 231 39.30 50.09 -35.34
N LYS A 232 38.65 48.94 -35.59
CA LYS A 232 38.97 47.79 -36.52
C LYS A 232 40.09 46.73 -36.29
N GLU A 233 39.63 45.47 -36.23
CA GLU A 233 40.08 44.20 -36.87
C GLU A 233 41.53 43.98 -37.38
N LYS A 234 42.07 42.76 -37.13
CA LYS A 234 42.31 41.74 -38.19
C LYS A 234 42.74 40.35 -37.65
N THR A 235 42.68 39.33 -38.53
CA THR A 235 42.91 37.90 -38.23
C THR A 235 44.21 37.35 -38.91
N PRO A 236 44.44 36.03 -39.08
CA PRO A 236 45.68 35.33 -38.67
C PRO A 236 46.79 35.26 -39.76
N PRO A 237 47.84 34.44 -39.56
CA PRO A 237 48.00 33.31 -40.48
C PRO A 237 48.49 31.97 -39.87
N ARG A 238 48.36 30.90 -40.66
CA ARG A 238 48.94 29.54 -40.45
C ARG A 238 50.44 29.51 -40.85
N SER A 239 51.22 28.53 -40.36
CA SER A 239 51.55 27.29 -41.13
C SER A 239 52.90 26.58 -40.83
N THR A 240 52.83 25.24 -40.65
CA THR A 240 53.85 24.22 -41.05
C THR A 240 55.25 24.20 -40.36
N THR A 241 56.10 23.13 -40.42
CA THR A 241 56.19 22.00 -41.37
C THR A 241 56.95 20.74 -40.84
N LYS A 242 56.57 19.52 -41.29
CA LYS A 242 57.40 18.30 -41.56
C LYS A 242 58.14 17.57 -40.39
N ARG A 243 58.53 16.26 -40.46
CA ARG A 243 58.12 15.07 -41.28
C ARG A 243 58.95 13.79 -40.97
N ARG A 244 58.30 12.64 -40.73
CA ARG A 244 58.64 11.24 -41.17
C ARG A 244 57.48 10.32 -40.67
N ARG A 245 56.82 9.45 -41.46
CA ARG A 245 57.26 8.22 -42.18
C ARG A 245 57.89 7.18 -41.24
N SER A 246 57.54 5.90 -41.27
CA SER A 246 56.82 5.04 -42.25
C SER A 246 56.51 3.67 -41.61
N ASP A 247 55.72 2.72 -42.13
CA ASP A 247 54.58 2.63 -43.05
C ASP A 247 54.11 1.15 -43.04
N THR A 248 52.80 0.85 -43.12
CA THR A 248 52.22 -0.49 -43.45
C THR A 248 52.49 -1.68 -42.48
N LYS A 249 51.79 -2.82 -42.50
CA LYS A 249 50.71 -3.32 -43.40
C LYS A 249 49.73 -4.24 -42.64
N ALA A 250 48.49 -4.36 -43.11
CA ALA A 250 47.51 -5.32 -42.60
C ALA A 250 47.43 -6.59 -43.47
N LYS A 251 46.83 -7.68 -42.94
CA LYS A 251 45.69 -8.35 -43.58
C LYS A 251 45.00 -9.42 -42.69
N GLU A 252 43.79 -9.80 -43.11
CA GLU A 252 42.87 -10.77 -42.49
C GLU A 252 43.31 -12.23 -42.70
N ALA A 253 42.78 -13.19 -41.90
CA ALA A 253 41.74 -14.13 -42.37
C ALA A 253 41.46 -15.33 -41.42
N GLU A 254 40.18 -15.49 -41.05
CA GLU A 254 39.41 -16.75 -40.93
C GLU A 254 39.81 -17.91 -39.95
N THR A 255 38.94 -18.94 -39.96
CA THR A 255 38.76 -20.05 -38.99
C THR A 255 39.26 -21.39 -39.63
N PRO A 256 39.02 -22.66 -39.18
CA PRO A 256 38.08 -23.16 -38.14
C PRO A 256 38.41 -24.45 -37.30
N ALA A 257 37.65 -24.61 -36.21
CA ALA A 257 36.96 -25.83 -35.71
C ALA A 257 37.66 -27.12 -35.17
N LYS A 258 36.83 -27.87 -34.42
CA LYS A 258 36.80 -29.31 -34.06
C LYS A 258 37.59 -29.84 -32.83
N SER A 259 36.80 -30.44 -31.92
CA SER A 259 37.20 -31.41 -30.88
C SER A 259 37.36 -32.84 -31.43
N PRO A 260 37.95 -33.75 -30.65
CA PRO A 260 37.30 -35.05 -30.41
C PRO A 260 37.37 -35.55 -28.94
N VAL A 261 36.85 -36.76 -28.68
CA VAL A 261 36.46 -37.30 -27.35
C VAL A 261 36.80 -38.80 -27.21
N LYS A 262 37.14 -39.32 -26.01
CA LYS A 262 36.64 -40.62 -25.41
C LYS A 262 37.41 -41.21 -24.20
N ARG A 263 36.64 -41.62 -23.15
CA ARG A 263 36.71 -42.86 -22.31
C ARG A 263 37.99 -43.14 -21.46
N SER A 264 38.01 -43.94 -20.36
CA SER A 264 37.08 -44.43 -19.28
C SER A 264 37.97 -45.21 -18.23
N SER A 265 37.60 -45.84 -17.09
CA SER A 265 36.36 -46.48 -16.58
C SER A 265 36.36 -46.72 -15.03
N ARG A 266 35.21 -47.19 -14.49
CA ARG A 266 34.91 -47.77 -13.14
C ARG A 266 36.02 -48.55 -12.38
N LYS A 267 36.08 -48.41 -11.04
CA LYS A 267 35.60 -49.42 -10.05
C LYS A 267 35.49 -48.85 -8.60
N ALA A 268 35.07 -49.67 -7.62
CA ALA A 268 34.34 -49.23 -6.41
C ALA A 268 34.98 -49.58 -5.04
N ALA A 269 34.46 -48.87 -4.02
CA ALA A 269 34.25 -49.25 -2.60
C ALA A 269 35.42 -49.52 -1.63
N ALA A 270 35.42 -48.77 -0.51
CA ALA A 270 35.84 -49.24 0.82
C ALA A 270 35.31 -48.31 1.95
N GLU A 271 34.79 -48.92 3.02
CA GLU A 271 34.57 -48.38 4.38
C GLU A 271 34.94 -49.51 5.37
N PRO A 272 35.13 -49.27 6.68
CA PRO A 272 35.56 -48.06 7.39
C PRO A 272 36.83 -48.38 8.25
N VAL A 273 37.21 -47.52 9.21
CA VAL A 273 37.66 -47.87 10.60
C VAL A 273 38.08 -46.61 11.38
N VAL A 274 37.96 -46.67 12.72
CA VAL A 274 38.15 -45.57 13.68
C VAL A 274 39.60 -45.45 14.18
N SER A 275 40.06 -44.23 14.44
CA SER A 275 41.18 -43.93 15.36
C SER A 275 40.85 -42.73 16.25
N THR A 276 41.17 -42.82 17.54
CA THR A 276 40.84 -41.80 18.57
C THR A 276 41.76 -40.58 18.56
N PRO A 277 41.29 -39.39 19.02
CA PRO A 277 42.08 -38.16 19.02
C PRO A 277 43.00 -38.03 20.24
N ALA A 278 44.22 -37.56 20.02
CA ALA A 278 45.13 -37.14 21.09
C ALA A 278 44.77 -35.75 21.65
N ALA A 279 45.07 -35.52 22.93
CA ALA A 279 44.58 -34.36 23.68
C ALA A 279 45.25 -33.01 23.31
N LYS A 280 44.53 -31.91 23.56
CA LYS A 280 45.09 -30.55 23.70
C LYS A 280 44.83 -30.02 25.10
N THR A 281 45.76 -29.22 25.60
CA THR A 281 45.76 -28.62 26.94
C THR A 281 44.75 -27.47 27.10
N PRO A 282 44.31 -27.15 28.33
CA PRO A 282 43.17 -26.27 28.58
C PRO A 282 43.53 -24.78 28.56
N ALA A 283 42.64 -23.95 28.01
CA ALA A 283 42.67 -22.49 28.16
C ALA A 283 41.23 -21.92 28.14
N ASP A 284 41.01 -20.90 28.97
CA ASP A 284 39.87 -19.96 29.00
C ASP A 284 38.46 -20.51 28.78
N ASN A 285 37.87 -20.98 29.89
CA ASN A 285 36.46 -21.35 29.99
C ASN A 285 35.53 -20.11 30.05
N LYS A 286 35.58 -19.24 29.03
CA LYS A 286 34.67 -18.10 28.87
C LYS A 286 33.27 -18.62 28.53
N ARG A 287 32.45 -18.81 29.58
CA ARG A 287 31.00 -19.09 29.50
C ARG A 287 30.31 -18.05 28.59
N LYS A 288 30.10 -18.40 27.32
CA LYS A 288 29.10 -17.72 26.48
C LYS A 288 27.75 -17.94 27.14
N SER A 289 27.07 -16.88 27.55
CA SER A 289 25.66 -16.98 27.94
C SER A 289 24.88 -17.47 26.71
N LYS A 290 24.33 -18.69 26.79
CA LYS A 290 23.29 -19.10 25.85
C LYS A 290 22.11 -18.17 26.10
N LYS A 291 21.89 -17.19 25.20
CA LYS A 291 20.56 -16.56 25.10
C LYS A 291 19.56 -17.71 24.98
N ARG A 292 18.61 -17.81 25.91
CA ARG A 292 17.45 -18.68 25.73
C ARG A 292 16.81 -18.23 24.41
N LYS A 293 16.68 -19.14 23.45
CA LYS A 293 15.80 -18.91 22.32
C LYS A 293 14.37 -18.93 22.86
N SER A 294 13.44 -18.24 22.21
CA SER A 294 12.03 -18.57 22.39
C SER A 294 11.84 -20.03 21.98
N GLU A 295 11.00 -20.75 22.71
CA GLU A 295 10.58 -22.10 22.35
C GLU A 295 9.36 -22.07 21.40
N LEU A 296 8.71 -20.90 21.28
CA LEU A 296 7.60 -20.66 20.35
C LEU A 296 8.05 -20.73 18.88
N ILE A 297 7.29 -21.46 18.07
CA ILE A 297 7.43 -21.56 16.61
C ILE A 297 6.40 -20.65 15.89
N PRO A 298 6.59 -20.31 14.59
CA PRO A 298 5.80 -19.28 13.92
C PRO A 298 4.28 -19.44 14.02
N LYS A 299 3.74 -20.66 13.92
CA LYS A 299 2.29 -20.88 14.04
C LYS A 299 1.74 -20.50 15.41
N GLU A 300 2.51 -20.65 16.48
CA GLU A 300 2.09 -20.27 17.82
C GLU A 300 2.05 -18.73 17.98
N LEU A 301 2.92 -18.01 17.26
CA LEU A 301 2.85 -16.55 17.18
C LEU A 301 1.57 -16.12 16.45
N ASP A 302 1.24 -16.75 15.32
CA ASP A 302 0.00 -16.50 14.59
C ASP A 302 -1.25 -16.78 15.45
N LYS A 303 -1.29 -17.90 16.20
CA LYS A 303 -2.39 -18.19 17.14
C LYS A 303 -2.47 -17.18 18.28
N LEU A 304 -1.33 -16.71 18.81
CA LEU A 304 -1.30 -15.64 19.82
C LEU A 304 -1.79 -14.29 19.26
N THR A 305 -1.51 -13.98 18.00
CA THR A 305 -2.01 -12.77 17.33
C THR A 305 -3.54 -12.76 17.22
N ILE A 306 -4.16 -13.86 16.77
CA ILE A 306 -5.63 -13.93 16.73
C ILE A 306 -6.26 -14.05 18.12
N ALA A 307 -5.63 -14.72 19.08
CA ALA A 307 -6.11 -14.72 20.46
C ALA A 307 -6.12 -13.31 21.08
N HIS A 308 -5.12 -12.48 20.77
CA HIS A 308 -5.10 -11.08 21.21
C HIS A 308 -6.23 -10.24 20.57
N LEU A 309 -6.50 -10.44 19.28
CA LEU A 309 -7.64 -9.80 18.60
C LEU A 309 -8.99 -10.33 19.12
N GLY A 310 -9.08 -11.63 19.44
CA GLY A 310 -10.25 -12.25 20.05
C GLY A 310 -10.55 -11.67 21.43
N PHE A 311 -9.53 -11.49 22.27
CA PHE A 311 -9.70 -10.81 23.57
C PHE A 311 -10.06 -9.31 23.42
N LEU A 312 -9.55 -8.62 22.40
CA LEU A 312 -10.00 -7.26 22.07
C LEU A 312 -11.48 -7.25 21.66
N ALA A 313 -11.92 -8.19 20.84
CA ALA A 313 -13.31 -8.36 20.43
C ALA A 313 -14.21 -8.72 21.62
N GLN A 314 -13.78 -9.61 22.52
CA GLN A 314 -14.49 -9.90 23.79
C GLN A 314 -14.62 -8.64 24.66
N ARG A 315 -13.57 -7.80 24.76
CA ARG A 315 -13.62 -6.49 25.44
C ARG A 315 -14.46 -5.42 24.74
N ARG A 316 -14.83 -5.63 23.47
CA ARG A 316 -15.77 -4.78 22.71
C ARG A 316 -17.21 -5.29 22.91
N LEU A 317 -17.43 -6.60 22.78
CA LEU A 317 -18.70 -7.27 23.05
C LEU A 317 -19.19 -7.05 24.49
N ALA A 318 -18.31 -7.22 25.50
CA ALA A 318 -18.65 -7.04 26.92
C ALA A 318 -19.04 -5.60 27.34
N ARG A 319 -19.05 -4.65 26.39
CA ARG A 319 -19.56 -3.28 26.59
C ARG A 319 -20.60 -2.84 25.53
N GLY A 320 -21.23 -3.78 24.83
CA GLY A 320 -22.32 -3.49 23.88
C GLY A 320 -21.89 -3.13 22.45
N VAL A 321 -20.62 -3.32 22.06
CA VAL A 321 -20.19 -3.05 20.68
C VAL A 321 -20.61 -4.21 19.77
N ARG A 322 -21.41 -3.90 18.73
CA ARG A 322 -21.70 -4.83 17.61
C ARG A 322 -20.42 -5.07 16.82
N LEU A 323 -19.95 -6.32 16.80
CA LEU A 323 -18.66 -6.70 16.21
C LEU A 323 -18.68 -6.70 14.67
N ASN A 324 -17.59 -6.30 14.03
CA ASN A 324 -17.35 -6.45 12.60
C ASN A 324 -16.86 -7.87 12.24
N HIS A 325 -16.59 -8.09 10.94
CA HIS A 325 -16.17 -9.40 10.43
C HIS A 325 -14.91 -9.94 11.12
N ALA A 326 -13.83 -9.14 11.17
CA ALA A 326 -12.55 -9.58 11.73
C ALA A 326 -12.62 -9.81 13.25
N GLU A 327 -13.43 -9.03 13.95
CA GLU A 327 -13.67 -9.17 15.38
C GLU A 327 -14.50 -10.42 15.72
N ALA A 328 -15.59 -10.66 14.97
CA ALA A 328 -16.42 -11.85 15.14
C ALA A 328 -15.62 -13.13 14.82
N VAL A 329 -14.82 -13.10 13.74
CA VAL A 329 -13.88 -14.17 13.40
C VAL A 329 -12.89 -14.42 14.54
N ALA A 330 -12.20 -13.39 15.02
CA ALA A 330 -11.17 -13.56 16.04
C ALA A 330 -11.72 -13.99 17.39
N LEU A 331 -12.91 -13.51 17.79
CA LEU A 331 -13.59 -13.97 19.01
C LEU A 331 -13.92 -15.46 18.93
N ILE A 332 -14.63 -15.88 17.88
CA ILE A 332 -15.04 -17.27 17.72
C ILE A 332 -13.80 -18.17 17.61
N ALA A 333 -12.81 -17.76 16.83
CA ALA A 333 -11.55 -18.50 16.71
C ALA A 333 -10.82 -18.62 18.06
N SER A 334 -10.70 -17.54 18.83
CA SER A 334 -10.04 -17.56 20.14
C SER A 334 -10.76 -18.45 21.14
N VAL A 335 -12.09 -18.36 21.24
CA VAL A 335 -12.88 -19.22 22.14
C VAL A 335 -12.78 -20.69 21.72
N LEU A 336 -12.80 -20.99 20.41
CA LEU A 336 -12.59 -22.35 19.92
C LEU A 336 -11.19 -22.87 20.29
N HIS A 337 -10.13 -22.07 20.21
CA HIS A 337 -8.79 -22.48 20.64
C HIS A 337 -8.73 -22.81 22.15
N GLU A 338 -9.40 -22.04 23.01
CA GLU A 338 -9.51 -22.35 24.45
C GLU A 338 -10.30 -23.64 24.72
N LEU A 339 -11.46 -23.82 24.07
CA LEU A 339 -12.27 -25.04 24.21
C LEU A 339 -11.56 -26.30 23.66
N ILE A 340 -10.70 -26.15 22.64
CA ILE A 340 -9.78 -27.21 22.18
C ILE A 340 -8.71 -27.48 23.24
N ARG A 341 -8.14 -26.43 23.83
CA ARG A 341 -7.08 -26.51 24.85
C ARG A 341 -7.57 -27.21 26.12
N ASP A 342 -8.83 -27.05 26.51
CA ASP A 342 -9.43 -27.80 27.62
C ASP A 342 -9.59 -29.30 27.33
N GLY A 343 -9.72 -29.69 26.06
CA GLY A 343 -9.75 -31.09 25.64
C GLY A 343 -11.02 -31.87 25.98
N HIS A 344 -12.10 -31.19 26.41
CA HIS A 344 -13.39 -31.80 26.75
C HIS A 344 -14.29 -32.07 25.53
N TYR A 345 -14.01 -31.44 24.38
CA TYR A 345 -14.90 -31.41 23.21
C TYR A 345 -14.25 -32.08 21.98
N SER A 346 -15.06 -32.75 21.16
CA SER A 346 -14.64 -33.22 19.84
C SER A 346 -14.74 -32.10 18.79
N VAL A 347 -14.15 -32.34 17.62
CA VAL A 347 -14.31 -31.46 16.44
C VAL A 347 -15.80 -31.20 16.14
N ALA A 348 -16.66 -32.23 16.17
CA ALA A 348 -18.08 -32.10 15.85
C ALA A 348 -18.87 -31.26 16.87
N ASP A 349 -18.50 -31.34 18.15
CA ASP A 349 -19.08 -30.49 19.20
C ASP A 349 -18.70 -29.02 18.94
N LEU A 350 -17.43 -28.76 18.65
CA LEU A 350 -16.90 -27.42 18.39
C LEU A 350 -17.46 -26.78 17.10
N MET A 351 -17.66 -27.58 16.04
CA MET A 351 -18.39 -27.15 14.83
C MET A 351 -19.83 -26.72 15.11
N SER A 352 -20.41 -27.17 16.23
CA SER A 352 -21.77 -26.82 16.68
C SER A 352 -21.74 -25.63 17.64
N ILE A 353 -20.85 -25.66 18.64
CA ILE A 353 -20.67 -24.60 19.66
C ILE A 353 -20.25 -23.26 19.01
N GLY A 354 -19.41 -23.29 17.97
CA GLY A 354 -19.02 -22.09 17.22
C GLY A 354 -20.19 -21.32 16.59
N LYS A 355 -21.35 -21.95 16.40
CA LYS A 355 -22.57 -21.33 15.85
C LYS A 355 -23.47 -20.69 16.90
N THR A 356 -23.21 -20.93 18.18
CA THR A 356 -24.03 -20.40 19.28
C THR A 356 -23.43 -19.17 19.95
N MET A 357 -22.18 -18.81 19.66
CA MET A 357 -21.48 -17.72 20.38
C MET A 357 -22.04 -16.34 20.05
N LEU A 358 -22.32 -16.05 18.77
CA LEU A 358 -22.74 -14.72 18.31
C LEU A 358 -24.00 -14.81 17.43
N GLY A 359 -25.03 -14.05 17.79
CA GLY A 359 -26.23 -13.84 16.98
C GLY A 359 -26.23 -12.48 16.24
N ARG A 360 -27.18 -12.27 15.33
CA ARG A 360 -27.30 -11.05 14.48
C ARG A 360 -27.29 -9.73 15.26
N ARG A 361 -27.78 -9.70 16.49
CA ARG A 361 -27.77 -8.53 17.39
C ARG A 361 -26.35 -8.10 17.79
N HIS A 362 -25.44 -9.07 17.87
CA HIS A 362 -24.08 -8.93 18.42
C HIS A 362 -23.04 -8.52 17.38
N VAL A 363 -23.43 -8.45 16.10
CA VAL A 363 -22.56 -8.18 14.97
C VAL A 363 -23.15 -7.09 14.07
N LEU A 364 -22.33 -6.44 13.26
CA LEU A 364 -22.78 -5.54 12.20
C LEU A 364 -23.49 -6.34 11.09
N PRO A 365 -24.48 -5.78 10.36
CA PRO A 365 -25.28 -6.55 9.40
C PRO A 365 -24.45 -7.24 8.30
N SER A 366 -23.37 -6.59 7.86
CA SER A 366 -22.41 -7.12 6.87
C SER A 366 -21.73 -8.42 7.27
N VAL A 367 -21.69 -8.75 8.57
CA VAL A 367 -21.07 -9.99 9.07
C VAL A 367 -21.88 -11.22 8.61
N LEU A 368 -23.21 -11.12 8.48
CA LEU A 368 -24.03 -12.27 8.05
C LEU A 368 -23.67 -12.77 6.63
N ALA A 369 -23.35 -11.85 5.70
CA ALA A 369 -22.97 -12.19 4.33
C ALA A 369 -21.46 -12.44 4.14
N THR A 370 -20.61 -11.91 5.01
CA THR A 370 -19.14 -12.07 4.89
C THR A 370 -18.62 -13.26 5.69
N LEU A 371 -19.19 -13.56 6.87
CA LEU A 371 -18.81 -14.66 7.74
C LEU A 371 -19.72 -15.88 7.50
N VAL A 372 -19.63 -16.46 6.31
CA VAL A 372 -20.38 -17.68 5.95
C VAL A 372 -19.67 -18.98 6.40
N GLU A 373 -18.37 -18.91 6.66
CA GLU A 373 -17.56 -20.03 7.18
C GLU A 373 -16.38 -19.49 7.98
N LEU A 374 -15.98 -20.22 9.02
CA LEU A 374 -14.78 -19.96 9.83
C LEU A 374 -14.01 -21.25 10.03
N GLN A 375 -12.67 -21.20 9.97
CA GLN A 375 -11.81 -22.37 10.08
C GLN A 375 -10.68 -22.16 11.10
N VAL A 376 -10.54 -23.07 12.06
CA VAL A 376 -9.42 -23.06 13.02
C VAL A 376 -8.75 -24.42 13.13
N GLU A 377 -7.43 -24.41 13.35
CA GLU A 377 -6.67 -25.59 13.80
C GLU A 377 -6.10 -25.32 15.19
N GLY A 378 -6.40 -26.23 16.12
CA GLY A 378 -5.87 -26.24 17.48
C GLY A 378 -5.36 -27.61 17.88
N THR A 379 -4.58 -27.68 18.96
CA THR A 379 -3.98 -28.93 19.45
C THR A 379 -4.88 -29.57 20.50
N PHE A 380 -5.70 -30.53 20.06
CA PHE A 380 -6.45 -31.43 20.92
C PHE A 380 -5.51 -32.39 21.65
N THR A 381 -6.04 -33.09 22.66
CA THR A 381 -5.33 -34.18 23.38
C THR A 381 -4.86 -35.32 22.48
N SER A 382 -5.45 -35.47 21.28
CA SER A 382 -5.12 -36.46 20.26
C SER A 382 -4.33 -35.91 19.05
N GLY A 383 -3.86 -34.66 19.10
CA GLY A 383 -3.11 -33.99 18.01
C GLY A 383 -3.77 -32.73 17.46
N THR A 384 -3.23 -32.17 16.37
CA THR A 384 -3.81 -30.99 15.71
C THR A 384 -4.91 -31.41 14.73
N TYR A 385 -6.08 -30.78 14.81
CA TYR A 385 -7.22 -31.02 13.90
C TYR A 385 -7.92 -29.71 13.51
N LEU A 386 -8.50 -29.72 12.31
CA LEU A 386 -9.34 -28.66 11.77
C LEU A 386 -10.76 -28.70 12.36
N VAL A 387 -11.28 -27.53 12.74
CA VAL A 387 -12.69 -27.27 13.08
C VAL A 387 -13.21 -26.24 12.07
N THR A 388 -14.31 -26.56 11.39
CA THR A 388 -14.96 -25.66 10.43
C THR A 388 -16.38 -25.31 10.86
N VAL A 389 -16.62 -24.04 11.17
CA VAL A 389 -17.93 -23.53 11.58
C VAL A 389 -18.63 -22.92 10.37
N HIS A 390 -19.50 -23.69 9.71
CA HIS A 390 -20.34 -23.18 8.61
C HIS A 390 -21.51 -22.36 9.17
N HIS A 391 -21.69 -21.13 8.68
CA HIS A 391 -22.64 -20.13 9.16
C HIS A 391 -22.57 -19.91 10.68
N PRO A 392 -21.49 -19.29 11.21
CA PRO A 392 -21.36 -19.02 12.64
C PRO A 392 -22.46 -18.10 13.19
N ILE A 393 -22.90 -17.10 12.41
CA ILE A 393 -24.05 -16.25 12.76
C ILE A 393 -25.33 -16.91 12.25
N SER A 394 -26.01 -17.68 13.10
CA SER A 394 -27.17 -18.52 12.71
C SER A 394 -28.49 -18.18 13.41
N SER A 395 -28.46 -17.30 14.41
CA SER A 395 -29.57 -16.87 15.26
C SER A 395 -29.57 -15.34 15.47
N ASP A 396 -30.64 -14.77 16.01
CA ASP A 396 -30.64 -13.36 16.45
C ASP A 396 -29.83 -13.17 17.73
N GLU A 397 -30.04 -14.08 18.68
CA GLU A 397 -29.43 -14.10 20.00
C GLU A 397 -28.19 -15.01 20.06
N GLY A 398 -27.24 -14.70 20.94
CA GLY A 398 -26.01 -15.47 21.12
C GLY A 398 -25.81 -15.88 22.58
N ASP A 399 -25.10 -16.97 22.80
CA ASP A 399 -24.64 -17.39 24.12
C ASP A 399 -23.41 -16.57 24.51
N LEU A 400 -23.65 -15.45 25.17
CA LEU A 400 -22.61 -14.51 25.56
C LEU A 400 -21.71 -15.01 26.70
N GLU A 401 -22.17 -15.98 27.50
CA GLU A 401 -21.31 -16.66 28.48
C GLU A 401 -20.26 -17.53 27.76
N ARG A 402 -20.64 -18.22 26.68
CA ARG A 402 -19.70 -18.89 25.78
C ARG A 402 -18.84 -17.91 24.98
N ALA A 403 -19.41 -16.82 24.46
CA ALA A 403 -18.65 -15.82 23.69
C ALA A 403 -17.53 -15.16 24.52
N LEU A 404 -17.73 -15.03 25.82
CA LEU A 404 -16.78 -14.48 26.79
C LEU A 404 -16.01 -15.57 27.57
N TYR A 405 -16.09 -16.83 27.15
CA TYR A 405 -15.34 -17.93 27.77
C TYR A 405 -13.83 -17.65 27.75
N GLY A 406 -13.13 -18.07 28.81
CA GLY A 406 -11.71 -17.80 29.05
C GLY A 406 -11.33 -16.34 29.35
N SER A 407 -12.21 -15.36 29.08
CA SER A 407 -11.87 -13.92 29.16
C SER A 407 -11.92 -13.33 30.56
N PHE A 408 -12.68 -13.95 31.48
CA PHE A 408 -13.03 -13.42 32.82
C PHE A 408 -13.73 -12.04 32.81
N LEU A 409 -14.27 -11.61 31.67
CA LEU A 409 -15.08 -10.40 31.54
C LEU A 409 -16.53 -10.66 32.03
N PRO A 410 -17.23 -9.64 32.56
CA PRO A 410 -18.65 -9.76 32.87
C PRO A 410 -19.47 -9.93 31.59
N VAL A 411 -20.48 -10.78 31.64
CA VAL A 411 -21.49 -10.87 30.58
C VAL A 411 -22.32 -9.57 30.58
N PRO A 412 -22.46 -8.88 29.43
CA PRO A 412 -23.24 -7.65 29.35
C PRO A 412 -24.74 -7.94 29.51
N ALA A 413 -25.49 -6.94 29.99
CA ALA A 413 -26.95 -7.04 30.06
C ALA A 413 -27.55 -7.09 28.64
N PRO A 414 -28.65 -7.85 28.40
CA PRO A 414 -29.24 -8.00 27.05
C PRO A 414 -29.62 -6.68 26.38
N GLU A 415 -29.95 -5.66 27.17
CA GLU A 415 -30.32 -4.31 26.72
C GLU A 415 -29.13 -3.54 26.09
N ALA A 416 -27.90 -4.03 26.25
CA ALA A 416 -26.72 -3.49 25.57
C ALA A 416 -26.69 -3.77 24.06
N PHE A 417 -27.54 -4.69 23.57
CA PHE A 417 -27.71 -4.99 22.15
C PHE A 417 -29.18 -4.83 21.76
N PRO A 418 -29.55 -3.90 20.85
CA PRO A 418 -30.93 -3.77 20.40
C PRO A 418 -31.36 -4.97 19.54
N ASP A 419 -32.67 -5.10 19.32
CA ASP A 419 -33.21 -6.06 18.35
C ASP A 419 -32.70 -5.76 16.93
N PRO A 420 -32.51 -6.78 16.08
CA PRO A 420 -31.98 -6.58 14.74
C PRO A 420 -33.10 -6.12 13.81
N ASP A 421 -32.94 -4.95 13.17
CA ASP A 421 -33.88 -4.51 12.14
C ASP A 421 -33.84 -5.50 10.95
N PRO A 422 -34.95 -6.16 10.57
CA PRO A 422 -34.98 -7.06 9.43
C PRO A 422 -34.56 -6.39 8.10
N GLU A 423 -34.79 -5.08 7.96
CA GLU A 423 -34.44 -4.34 6.76
C GLU A 423 -32.93 -4.26 6.55
N ASP A 424 -32.11 -4.30 7.60
CA ASP A 424 -30.63 -4.31 7.51
C ASP A 424 -30.09 -5.58 6.85
N PHE A 425 -30.83 -6.69 6.92
CA PHE A 425 -30.41 -8.01 6.45
C PHE A 425 -31.02 -8.39 5.08
N THR A 426 -31.62 -7.41 4.38
CA THR A 426 -32.10 -7.57 3.01
C THR A 426 -30.95 -7.95 2.05
N PRO A 427 -31.13 -8.91 1.13
CA PRO A 427 -30.06 -9.39 0.24
C PRO A 427 -29.36 -8.28 -0.56
N GLU A 428 -30.10 -7.24 -0.95
CA GLU A 428 -29.64 -6.09 -1.71
C GLU A 428 -28.74 -5.15 -0.89
N LYS A 429 -28.94 -5.03 0.43
CA LYS A 429 -28.07 -4.27 1.33
C LYS A 429 -26.79 -5.00 1.71
N MET A 430 -26.65 -6.29 1.39
CA MET A 430 -25.46 -7.06 1.72
C MET A 430 -24.22 -6.57 0.95
N PRO A 431 -23.01 -6.68 1.53
CA PRO A 431 -21.78 -6.33 0.82
C PRO A 431 -21.56 -7.26 -0.38
N GLY A 432 -21.28 -6.70 -1.55
CA GLY A 432 -20.99 -7.50 -2.74
C GLY A 432 -22.19 -8.22 -3.35
N ALA A 433 -23.42 -7.84 -2.99
CA ALA A 433 -24.67 -8.44 -3.44
C ALA A 433 -24.78 -8.53 -4.96
N VAL A 434 -25.47 -9.56 -5.47
CA VAL A 434 -25.68 -9.81 -6.90
C VAL A 434 -27.18 -9.92 -7.20
N ILE A 435 -27.71 -9.02 -8.01
CA ILE A 435 -29.10 -9.08 -8.50
C ILE A 435 -29.05 -9.62 -9.93
N THR A 436 -29.52 -10.86 -10.13
CA THR A 436 -29.60 -11.44 -11.47
C THR A 436 -30.86 -11.00 -12.22
N VAL A 437 -30.82 -11.00 -13.56
CA VAL A 437 -32.00 -10.70 -14.39
C VAL A 437 -33.15 -11.66 -14.08
N LYS A 438 -34.26 -11.12 -13.56
CA LYS A 438 -35.41 -11.88 -13.04
C LYS A 438 -36.03 -12.79 -14.09
N GLN A 439 -36.43 -14.00 -13.68
CA GLN A 439 -37.09 -15.02 -14.51
C GLN A 439 -36.32 -15.48 -15.76
N ALA A 440 -35.04 -15.11 -15.90
CA ALA A 440 -34.19 -15.58 -16.98
C ALA A 440 -33.54 -16.93 -16.64
N ARG A 441 -33.46 -17.82 -17.63
CA ARG A 441 -32.68 -19.07 -17.57
C ARG A 441 -31.55 -19.01 -18.60
N VAL A 442 -30.40 -19.57 -18.25
CA VAL A 442 -29.25 -19.68 -19.16
C VAL A 442 -29.35 -21.03 -19.89
N GLU A 443 -29.46 -20.99 -21.22
CA GLU A 443 -29.32 -22.18 -22.06
C GLU A 443 -27.84 -22.53 -22.22
N LEU A 444 -27.49 -23.79 -21.98
CA LEU A 444 -26.14 -24.29 -22.15
C LEU A 444 -26.01 -25.01 -23.50
N ASN A 445 -24.83 -24.91 -24.12
CA ASN A 445 -24.51 -25.55 -25.40
C ASN A 445 -25.57 -25.28 -26.49
N PRO A 446 -25.98 -24.01 -26.72
CA PRO A 446 -27.05 -23.68 -27.65
C PRO A 446 -26.72 -24.15 -29.08
N GLY A 447 -27.73 -24.62 -29.81
CA GLY A 447 -27.60 -25.11 -31.20
C GLY A 447 -26.82 -26.42 -31.41
N LYS A 448 -26.10 -26.95 -30.41
CA LYS A 448 -25.34 -28.20 -30.54
C LYS A 448 -26.25 -29.43 -30.61
N ARG A 449 -25.86 -30.44 -31.40
CA ARG A 449 -26.57 -31.72 -31.55
C ARG A 449 -26.60 -32.50 -30.24
N ARG A 450 -27.70 -33.21 -29.98
CA ARG A 450 -27.96 -33.92 -28.72
C ARG A 450 -28.55 -35.31 -28.92
N ILE A 451 -28.25 -36.20 -27.98
CA ILE A 451 -28.81 -37.55 -27.88
C ILE A 451 -29.14 -37.88 -26.42
N LYS A 452 -29.94 -38.92 -26.20
CA LYS A 452 -30.17 -39.51 -24.87
C LYS A 452 -29.80 -40.98 -24.91
N LEU A 453 -28.93 -41.41 -23.99
CA LEU A 453 -28.49 -42.81 -23.85
C LEU A 453 -28.82 -43.32 -22.45
N LYS A 454 -29.21 -44.59 -22.35
CA LYS A 454 -29.39 -45.28 -21.08
C LYS A 454 -28.07 -45.91 -20.67
N VAL A 455 -27.57 -45.51 -19.51
CA VAL A 455 -26.24 -45.90 -19.00
C VAL A 455 -26.40 -46.72 -17.73
N MET A 456 -25.97 -47.98 -17.77
CA MET A 456 -25.99 -48.91 -16.65
C MET A 456 -24.57 -49.17 -16.12
N SER A 457 -24.34 -48.98 -14.83
CA SER A 457 -23.12 -49.43 -14.17
C SER A 457 -23.22 -50.90 -13.81
N LYS A 458 -22.25 -51.71 -14.26
CA LYS A 458 -21.99 -53.06 -13.72
C LYS A 458 -20.71 -53.13 -12.88
N GLY A 459 -20.12 -51.98 -12.57
CA GLY A 459 -18.98 -51.89 -11.67
C GLY A 459 -19.37 -52.26 -10.25
N ASP A 460 -18.41 -52.83 -9.52
CA ASP A 460 -18.44 -53.09 -8.07
C ASP A 460 -18.16 -51.84 -7.22
N ARG A 461 -17.86 -50.71 -7.87
CA ARG A 461 -17.51 -49.41 -7.27
C ARG A 461 -18.26 -48.28 -7.98
N PRO A 462 -18.50 -47.13 -7.31
CA PRO A 462 -19.07 -45.95 -7.94
C PRO A 462 -18.20 -45.41 -9.07
N ILE A 463 -18.86 -44.94 -10.13
CA ILE A 463 -18.25 -44.32 -11.31
C ILE A 463 -18.86 -42.92 -11.46
N GLN A 464 -18.03 -41.90 -11.68
CA GLN A 464 -18.48 -40.52 -11.75
C GLN A 464 -17.83 -39.82 -12.96
N VAL A 465 -18.66 -39.25 -13.84
CA VAL A 465 -18.25 -38.72 -15.15
C VAL A 465 -18.49 -37.22 -15.20
N GLY A 466 -17.43 -36.44 -15.40
CA GLY A 466 -17.48 -34.98 -15.49
C GLY A 466 -18.04 -34.45 -16.80
N SER A 467 -18.62 -33.26 -16.77
CA SER A 467 -19.27 -32.55 -17.89
C SER A 467 -18.55 -32.68 -19.24
N HIS A 468 -17.24 -32.39 -19.23
CA HIS A 468 -16.40 -32.32 -20.43
C HIS A 468 -15.65 -33.61 -20.78
N TYR A 469 -15.92 -34.73 -20.09
CA TYR A 469 -15.27 -36.00 -20.40
C TYR A 469 -15.86 -36.64 -21.66
N HIS A 470 -14.99 -37.03 -22.61
CA HIS A 470 -15.36 -37.74 -23.85
C HIS A 470 -16.14 -39.01 -23.54
N PHE A 471 -17.44 -39.04 -23.83
CA PHE A 471 -18.33 -40.03 -23.21
C PHE A 471 -18.02 -41.47 -23.67
N ILE A 472 -17.57 -41.63 -24.92
CA ILE A 472 -17.10 -42.91 -25.47
C ILE A 472 -15.91 -43.51 -24.70
N GLU A 473 -15.03 -42.68 -24.13
CA GLU A 473 -13.83 -43.07 -23.36
C GLU A 473 -14.13 -43.40 -21.88
N THR A 474 -15.39 -43.39 -21.45
CA THR A 474 -15.75 -43.59 -20.02
C THR A 474 -15.50 -45.03 -19.55
N ASN A 475 -15.44 -45.24 -18.24
CA ASN A 475 -15.06 -46.52 -17.61
C ASN A 475 -15.70 -47.75 -18.32
N PRO A 476 -14.93 -48.82 -18.61
CA PRO A 476 -15.41 -49.99 -19.36
C PRO A 476 -16.59 -50.72 -18.72
N GLN A 477 -16.83 -50.56 -17.41
CA GLN A 477 -17.97 -51.15 -16.69
C GLN A 477 -19.30 -50.38 -16.85
N LEU A 478 -19.31 -49.24 -17.56
CA LEU A 478 -20.53 -48.57 -17.99
C LEU A 478 -21.03 -49.19 -19.30
N HIS A 479 -22.20 -49.83 -19.24
CA HIS A 479 -22.94 -50.38 -20.38
C HIS A 479 -23.88 -49.33 -20.98
N PHE A 480 -23.65 -48.96 -22.25
CA PHE A 480 -24.48 -48.07 -23.07
C PHE A 480 -24.05 -48.16 -24.54
N ASP A 481 -24.70 -47.40 -25.43
CA ASP A 481 -24.31 -47.31 -26.83
C ASP A 481 -23.07 -46.42 -27.03
N ARG A 482 -21.89 -47.03 -26.92
CA ARG A 482 -20.58 -46.44 -27.24
C ARG A 482 -20.51 -45.80 -28.64
N MET A 483 -21.20 -46.36 -29.64
CA MET A 483 -21.12 -45.90 -31.02
C MET A 483 -21.84 -44.55 -31.17
N GLN A 484 -23.05 -44.45 -30.61
CA GLN A 484 -23.80 -43.18 -30.59
C GLN A 484 -23.08 -42.09 -29.77
N SER A 485 -22.30 -42.45 -28.75
CA SER A 485 -21.56 -41.49 -27.93
C SER A 485 -20.25 -40.94 -28.55
N TYR A 486 -19.90 -41.34 -29.77
CA TYR A 486 -18.67 -40.90 -30.44
C TYR A 486 -18.73 -39.40 -30.80
N GLY A 487 -17.82 -38.61 -30.23
CA GLY A 487 -17.83 -37.15 -30.36
C GLY A 487 -18.79 -36.40 -29.43
N PHE A 488 -19.31 -37.07 -28.39
CA PHE A 488 -20.23 -36.48 -27.42
C PHE A 488 -19.64 -36.40 -26.00
N ARG A 489 -20.10 -35.40 -25.24
CA ARG A 489 -19.88 -35.20 -23.79
C ARG A 489 -21.23 -35.04 -23.06
N LEU A 490 -21.25 -34.88 -21.74
CA LEU A 490 -22.50 -34.68 -20.99
C LEU A 490 -23.08 -33.28 -21.23
N ASP A 491 -24.41 -33.17 -21.39
CA ASP A 491 -25.15 -31.89 -21.46
C ASP A 491 -25.59 -31.47 -20.05
N ILE A 492 -24.62 -31.04 -19.25
CA ILE A 492 -24.77 -30.59 -17.85
C ILE A 492 -23.88 -29.36 -17.63
N PRO A 493 -24.09 -28.55 -16.56
CA PRO A 493 -23.27 -27.39 -16.28
C PRO A 493 -21.77 -27.71 -16.20
N ALA A 494 -20.93 -26.83 -16.75
CA ALA A 494 -19.49 -27.00 -16.72
C ALA A 494 -18.98 -27.20 -15.28
N GLY A 495 -17.91 -27.99 -15.15
CA GLY A 495 -17.40 -28.38 -13.83
C GLY A 495 -18.22 -29.44 -13.07
N THR A 496 -19.48 -29.73 -13.43
CA THR A 496 -20.30 -30.74 -12.74
C THR A 496 -20.08 -32.16 -13.26
N SER A 497 -20.74 -33.16 -12.66
CA SER A 497 -20.59 -34.58 -13.01
C SER A 497 -21.86 -35.40 -12.73
N ILE A 498 -22.07 -36.49 -13.48
CA ILE A 498 -23.09 -37.50 -13.15
C ILE A 498 -22.40 -38.71 -12.50
N ARG A 499 -22.99 -39.18 -11.40
CA ARG A 499 -22.53 -40.30 -10.59
C ARG A 499 -23.43 -41.53 -10.79
N PHE A 500 -22.81 -42.70 -10.86
CA PHE A 500 -23.43 -44.02 -10.97
C PHE A 500 -22.87 -44.91 -9.86
N GLU A 501 -23.72 -45.36 -8.94
CA GLU A 501 -23.40 -46.38 -7.95
C GLU A 501 -23.34 -47.79 -8.60
N PRO A 502 -22.83 -48.82 -7.89
CA PRO A 502 -22.89 -50.21 -8.37
C PRO A 502 -24.34 -50.64 -8.71
N GLY A 503 -24.57 -51.04 -9.96
CA GLY A 503 -25.90 -51.42 -10.46
C GLY A 503 -26.81 -50.27 -10.90
N ASP A 504 -26.44 -49.00 -10.71
CA ASP A 504 -27.25 -47.85 -11.13
C ASP A 504 -27.56 -47.91 -12.64
N THR A 505 -28.76 -47.47 -13.02
CA THR A 505 -29.12 -47.24 -14.43
C THR A 505 -29.78 -45.87 -14.58
N LYS A 506 -29.18 -44.99 -15.36
CA LYS A 506 -29.64 -43.59 -15.54
C LYS A 506 -29.63 -43.23 -17.03
N THR A 507 -30.68 -42.56 -17.48
CA THR A 507 -30.70 -41.96 -18.83
C THR A 507 -30.02 -40.59 -18.75
N VAL A 508 -29.00 -40.38 -19.58
CA VAL A 508 -28.24 -39.11 -19.64
C VAL A 508 -28.47 -38.43 -20.97
N THR A 509 -28.56 -37.09 -20.96
CA THR A 509 -28.45 -36.29 -22.19
C THR A 509 -26.97 -36.05 -22.49
N LEU A 510 -26.57 -36.33 -23.73
CA LEU A 510 -25.25 -35.99 -24.24
C LEU A 510 -25.36 -34.91 -25.32
N VAL A 511 -24.31 -34.09 -25.43
CA VAL A 511 -24.16 -33.01 -26.42
C VAL A 511 -22.84 -33.16 -27.18
N GLU A 512 -22.86 -32.83 -28.46
CA GLU A 512 -21.70 -32.89 -29.35
C GLU A 512 -20.58 -31.92 -28.90
N ILE A 513 -19.32 -32.34 -29.03
CA ILE A 513 -18.16 -31.47 -28.75
C ILE A 513 -18.04 -30.33 -29.79
N GLY A 514 -17.52 -29.18 -29.35
CA GLY A 514 -17.28 -28.01 -30.19
C GLY A 514 -15.91 -28.01 -30.88
N GLY A 515 -15.56 -26.88 -31.48
CA GLY A 515 -14.22 -26.60 -32.00
C GLY A 515 -13.81 -27.52 -33.15
N ASN A 516 -12.55 -27.95 -33.17
CA ASN A 516 -11.99 -28.85 -34.20
C ASN A 516 -12.58 -30.27 -34.16
N ARG A 517 -13.35 -30.62 -33.11
CA ARG A 517 -13.95 -31.94 -32.88
C ARG A 517 -12.90 -33.06 -32.88
N VAL A 518 -11.88 -32.92 -32.05
CA VAL A 518 -10.79 -33.89 -31.89
C VAL A 518 -10.83 -34.49 -30.48
N ILE A 519 -11.01 -35.81 -30.39
CA ILE A 519 -10.92 -36.53 -29.13
C ILE A 519 -9.44 -36.73 -28.80
N ARG A 520 -9.05 -36.49 -27.54
CA ARG A 520 -7.73 -36.83 -26.98
C ARG A 520 -7.90 -37.35 -25.55
N GLY A 521 -6.86 -38.00 -25.04
CA GLY A 521 -6.84 -38.45 -23.65
C GLY A 521 -7.75 -39.64 -23.35
N GLY A 522 -8.32 -39.67 -22.14
CA GLY A 522 -9.24 -40.72 -21.71
C GLY A 522 -8.53 -42.06 -21.54
N ASN A 523 -8.98 -43.10 -22.26
CA ASN A 523 -8.28 -44.39 -22.38
C ASN A 523 -7.53 -44.52 -23.74
N TRP A 524 -7.48 -43.44 -24.54
CA TRP A 524 -6.73 -43.35 -25.81
C TRP A 524 -7.22 -44.32 -26.91
N LEU A 525 -8.51 -44.65 -26.93
CA LEU A 525 -9.10 -45.64 -27.85
C LEU A 525 -9.79 -44.98 -29.05
N ALA A 526 -10.41 -43.82 -28.85
CA ALA A 526 -11.14 -43.01 -29.85
C ALA A 526 -10.35 -41.77 -30.33
N ASN A 527 -9.12 -41.59 -29.86
CA ASN A 527 -8.23 -40.45 -30.13
C ASN A 527 -8.14 -40.05 -31.62
N GLY A 528 -8.05 -38.75 -31.88
CA GLY A 528 -8.04 -38.11 -33.20
C GLY A 528 -9.37 -37.43 -33.57
N PRO A 529 -9.48 -36.86 -34.79
CA PRO A 529 -10.69 -36.20 -35.26
C PRO A 529 -11.91 -37.12 -35.25
N VAL A 530 -13.09 -36.57 -34.94
CA VAL A 530 -14.39 -37.25 -35.00
C VAL A 530 -14.79 -37.44 -36.46
N ASP A 531 -14.51 -38.63 -36.98
CA ASP A 531 -14.85 -39.04 -38.34
C ASP A 531 -15.50 -40.43 -38.30
N MET A 532 -16.74 -40.51 -38.80
CA MET A 532 -17.51 -41.76 -38.83
C MET A 532 -16.87 -42.85 -39.69
N SER A 533 -15.96 -42.53 -40.62
CA SER A 533 -15.20 -43.56 -41.36
C SER A 533 -14.33 -44.45 -40.44
N ARG A 534 -13.97 -43.91 -39.27
CA ARG A 534 -13.13 -44.56 -38.23
C ARG A 534 -13.95 -45.30 -37.17
N ALA A 535 -15.27 -45.20 -37.21
CA ALA A 535 -16.13 -45.61 -36.09
C ALA A 535 -16.05 -47.12 -35.80
N ASP A 536 -16.05 -47.96 -36.84
CA ASP A 536 -15.89 -49.42 -36.69
C ASP A 536 -14.50 -49.83 -36.16
N GLU A 537 -13.44 -49.10 -36.54
CA GLU A 537 -12.08 -49.30 -36.04
C GLU A 537 -12.00 -48.99 -34.53
N ILE A 538 -12.59 -47.87 -34.12
CA ILE A 538 -12.67 -47.41 -32.72
C ILE A 538 -13.54 -48.37 -31.89
N MET A 539 -14.67 -48.82 -32.41
CA MET A 539 -15.51 -49.82 -31.76
C MET A 539 -14.82 -51.17 -31.61
N THR A 540 -14.06 -51.60 -32.61
CA THR A 540 -13.23 -52.82 -32.53
C THR A 540 -12.17 -52.69 -31.43
N LYS A 541 -11.50 -51.54 -31.33
CA LYS A 541 -10.53 -51.24 -30.24
C LYS A 541 -11.20 -51.26 -28.86
N LEU A 542 -12.34 -50.59 -28.69
CA LEU A 542 -13.10 -50.55 -27.44
C LEU A 542 -13.51 -51.96 -26.98
N GLN A 543 -14.10 -52.76 -27.87
CA GLN A 543 -14.50 -54.13 -27.55
C GLN A 543 -13.29 -55.02 -27.22
N THR A 544 -12.18 -54.88 -27.97
CA THR A 544 -10.92 -55.60 -27.69
C THR A 544 -10.32 -55.21 -26.33
N ALA A 545 -10.46 -53.95 -25.93
CA ALA A 545 -10.06 -53.44 -24.61
C ALA A 545 -11.08 -53.74 -23.48
N GLY A 546 -12.16 -54.49 -23.77
CA GLY A 546 -13.16 -54.89 -22.79
C GLY A 546 -14.18 -53.82 -22.40
N PHE A 547 -14.34 -52.76 -23.20
CA PHE A 547 -15.31 -51.70 -22.94
C PHE A 547 -16.72 -52.16 -23.30
N ALA A 548 -17.63 -52.08 -22.33
CA ALA A 548 -19.01 -52.48 -22.53
C ALA A 548 -19.72 -51.58 -23.56
N HIS A 549 -20.33 -52.23 -24.54
CA HIS A 549 -21.19 -51.64 -25.56
C HIS A 549 -22.52 -52.40 -25.59
N VAL A 550 -23.62 -51.66 -25.66
CA VAL A 550 -24.98 -52.18 -25.85
C VAL A 550 -25.65 -51.27 -26.88
N PRO A 551 -25.97 -51.76 -28.10
CA PRO A 551 -26.70 -50.96 -29.08
C PRO A 551 -28.07 -50.54 -28.55
N GLU A 552 -28.44 -49.27 -28.73
CA GLU A 552 -29.80 -48.78 -28.47
C GLU A 552 -30.42 -48.23 -29.78
N PRO A 553 -31.75 -48.33 -29.99
CA PRO A 553 -32.39 -47.72 -31.15
C PRO A 553 -32.16 -46.20 -31.16
N GLN A 554 -31.68 -45.65 -32.28
CA GLN A 554 -31.43 -44.22 -32.40
C GLN A 554 -32.74 -43.43 -32.28
N ALA A 555 -32.90 -42.70 -31.18
CA ALA A 555 -33.99 -41.76 -30.99
C ALA A 555 -33.79 -40.51 -31.85
N ASP A 556 -34.88 -39.84 -32.24
CA ASP A 556 -34.79 -38.60 -33.01
C ASP A 556 -34.13 -37.47 -32.20
N SER A 557 -32.93 -37.08 -32.62
CA SER A 557 -32.16 -35.99 -32.02
C SER A 557 -32.86 -34.63 -32.08
N ALA A 558 -33.79 -34.42 -33.02
CA ALA A 558 -34.58 -33.18 -33.11
C ALA A 558 -35.56 -33.00 -31.94
N LEU A 559 -35.85 -34.06 -31.18
CA LEU A 559 -36.77 -34.04 -30.03
C LEU A 559 -36.05 -33.93 -28.68
N VAL A 560 -34.71 -33.81 -28.66
CA VAL A 560 -33.91 -33.72 -27.44
C VAL A 560 -33.70 -32.25 -27.04
N ALA A 561 -34.64 -31.72 -26.26
CA ALA A 561 -34.53 -30.37 -25.66
C ALA A 561 -33.22 -30.18 -24.88
N GLY A 562 -32.60 -29.01 -25.04
CA GLY A 562 -31.31 -28.68 -24.43
C GLY A 562 -31.37 -28.35 -22.95
N PHE A 563 -30.24 -28.56 -22.26
CA PHE A 563 -30.10 -28.21 -20.86
C PHE A 563 -30.12 -26.68 -20.65
N SER A 564 -30.86 -26.23 -19.64
CA SER A 564 -30.82 -24.85 -19.15
C SER A 564 -30.89 -24.81 -17.62
N MET A 565 -30.39 -23.74 -17.01
CA MET A 565 -30.37 -23.54 -15.56
C MET A 565 -30.87 -22.16 -15.15
N GLU A 566 -31.32 -22.05 -13.90
CA GLU A 566 -31.67 -20.75 -13.31
C GLU A 566 -30.45 -19.84 -13.23
N ARG A 567 -30.64 -18.55 -13.55
CA ARG A 567 -29.55 -17.59 -13.69
C ARG A 567 -28.82 -17.31 -12.37
N GLU A 568 -29.50 -17.39 -11.24
CA GLU A 568 -28.85 -17.37 -9.91
C GLU A 568 -27.92 -18.57 -9.65
N ALA A 569 -28.26 -19.74 -10.18
CA ALA A 569 -27.42 -20.94 -10.02
C ALA A 569 -26.21 -20.85 -10.94
N TYR A 570 -26.37 -20.30 -12.15
CA TYR A 570 -25.26 -19.98 -13.04
C TYR A 570 -24.30 -18.98 -12.38
N SER A 571 -24.85 -17.85 -11.88
CA SER A 571 -24.06 -16.80 -11.23
C SER A 571 -23.30 -17.32 -10.02
N ARG A 572 -23.94 -18.14 -9.15
CA ARG A 572 -23.26 -18.81 -8.03
C ARG A 572 -22.09 -19.70 -8.47
N MET A 573 -22.20 -20.40 -9.60
CA MET A 573 -21.17 -21.32 -10.09
C MET A 573 -20.01 -20.63 -10.81
N PHE A 574 -20.29 -19.65 -11.66
CA PHE A 574 -19.32 -19.08 -12.61
C PHE A 574 -19.10 -17.57 -12.40
N GLY A 575 -19.69 -16.96 -11.38
CA GLY A 575 -19.83 -15.51 -11.29
C GLY A 575 -20.90 -14.95 -12.26
N PRO A 576 -21.32 -13.69 -12.05
CA PRO A 576 -22.38 -13.03 -12.82
C PRO A 576 -22.07 -12.91 -14.32
N THR A 577 -23.12 -12.64 -15.10
CA THR A 577 -23.08 -12.54 -16.57
C THR A 577 -23.94 -11.39 -17.11
N THR A 578 -23.92 -11.18 -18.43
CA THR A 578 -24.40 -9.98 -19.14
C THR A 578 -25.79 -9.52 -18.68
N GLY A 579 -25.85 -8.34 -18.04
CA GLY A 579 -27.08 -7.75 -17.49
C GLY A 579 -27.34 -8.01 -16.00
N ASP A 580 -26.55 -8.84 -15.31
CA ASP A 580 -26.58 -8.92 -13.85
C ASP A 580 -26.01 -7.64 -13.22
N LEU A 581 -26.56 -7.26 -12.06
CA LEU A 581 -26.03 -6.17 -11.23
C LEU A 581 -25.19 -6.72 -10.07
N VAL A 582 -24.10 -6.04 -9.73
CA VAL A 582 -23.23 -6.36 -8.59
C VAL A 582 -22.95 -5.09 -7.77
N ARG A 583 -23.15 -5.15 -6.46
CA ARG A 583 -22.82 -4.07 -5.52
C ARG A 583 -21.32 -4.04 -5.23
N LEU A 584 -20.70 -2.86 -5.15
CA LEU A 584 -19.28 -2.71 -4.87
C LEU A 584 -19.02 -2.56 -3.36
N GLY A 585 -18.62 -3.66 -2.70
CA GLY A 585 -18.45 -3.69 -1.25
C GLY A 585 -19.75 -3.33 -0.51
N LEU A 586 -19.66 -2.48 0.52
CA LEU A 586 -20.83 -1.85 1.18
C LEU A 586 -21.26 -0.52 0.54
N THR A 587 -20.68 -0.09 -0.59
CA THR A 587 -21.10 1.16 -1.24
C THR A 587 -22.41 0.98 -2.00
N ASP A 588 -23.17 2.06 -2.20
CA ASP A 588 -24.35 2.04 -3.06
C ASP A 588 -24.03 2.12 -4.56
N LEU A 589 -22.78 1.86 -4.96
CA LEU A 589 -22.38 1.73 -6.36
C LEU A 589 -22.73 0.32 -6.85
N TRP A 590 -23.55 0.26 -7.90
CA TRP A 590 -23.99 -0.98 -8.55
C TRP A 590 -23.46 -1.01 -9.98
N ILE A 591 -22.66 -2.01 -10.31
CA ILE A 591 -22.21 -2.23 -11.68
C ILE A 591 -23.10 -3.23 -12.40
N LYS A 592 -23.30 -3.03 -13.70
CA LYS A 592 -23.96 -3.97 -14.62
C LYS A 592 -22.93 -4.64 -15.52
N VAL A 593 -22.95 -5.96 -15.63
CA VAL A 593 -22.08 -6.69 -16.55
C VAL A 593 -22.48 -6.37 -17.99
N GLU A 594 -21.59 -5.71 -18.75
CA GLU A 594 -21.90 -5.14 -20.07
C GLU A 594 -21.85 -6.18 -21.20
N LYS A 595 -21.00 -7.20 -21.04
CA LYS A 595 -20.84 -8.34 -21.94
C LYS A 595 -20.19 -9.51 -21.17
N ASP A 596 -20.38 -10.72 -21.70
CA ASP A 596 -19.70 -11.94 -21.28
C ASP A 596 -19.09 -12.56 -22.53
N MET A 597 -17.80 -12.90 -22.46
CA MET A 597 -17.05 -13.48 -23.57
C MET A 597 -17.16 -15.01 -23.63
N THR A 598 -17.75 -15.65 -22.62
CA THR A 598 -17.88 -17.11 -22.56
C THR A 598 -18.82 -17.69 -23.63
N THR A 599 -18.73 -19.01 -23.82
CA THR A 599 -19.77 -19.80 -24.51
C THR A 599 -20.46 -20.66 -23.46
N TYR A 600 -21.75 -20.42 -23.21
CA TYR A 600 -22.46 -21.07 -22.11
C TYR A 600 -22.45 -22.60 -22.24
N GLY A 601 -22.01 -23.29 -21.19
CA GLY A 601 -21.79 -24.74 -21.15
C GLY A 601 -20.36 -25.20 -21.47
N ASP A 602 -19.47 -24.32 -21.95
CA ASP A 602 -18.04 -24.55 -22.16
C ASP A 602 -17.16 -23.71 -21.20
N GLU A 603 -17.66 -23.35 -20.01
CA GLU A 603 -16.95 -22.52 -19.03
C GLU A 603 -15.68 -23.19 -18.48
N CYS A 604 -14.60 -22.42 -18.41
CA CYS A 604 -13.33 -22.83 -17.82
C CYS A 604 -13.47 -22.92 -16.30
N SER A 605 -13.44 -24.12 -15.72
CA SER A 605 -13.29 -24.26 -14.26
C SER A 605 -12.42 -25.47 -13.92
N PHE A 606 -11.54 -25.29 -12.94
CA PHE A 606 -10.51 -26.24 -12.51
C PHE A 606 -10.89 -26.99 -11.22
N GLY A 607 -10.44 -28.24 -11.11
CA GLY A 607 -10.65 -29.09 -9.95
C GLY A 607 -11.02 -30.55 -10.29
N GLY A 608 -11.18 -31.37 -9.27
CA GLY A 608 -11.49 -32.80 -9.41
C GLY A 608 -12.76 -33.04 -10.24
N GLY A 609 -12.61 -33.69 -11.40
CA GLY A 609 -13.72 -33.99 -12.31
C GLY A 609 -14.25 -32.81 -13.15
N LYS A 610 -13.69 -31.60 -13.01
CA LYS A 610 -14.20 -30.39 -13.70
C LYS A 610 -13.80 -30.30 -15.19
N THR A 611 -13.88 -29.11 -15.78
CA THR A 611 -13.65 -28.80 -17.20
C THR A 611 -12.18 -28.83 -17.60
N LEU A 612 -11.31 -28.07 -16.90
CA LEU A 612 -9.90 -27.93 -17.26
C LEU A 612 -9.11 -29.18 -16.85
N ARG A 613 -9.06 -30.16 -17.76
CA ARG A 613 -8.34 -31.44 -17.66
C ARG A 613 -7.90 -31.90 -19.06
N GLU A 614 -6.87 -32.74 -19.10
CA GLU A 614 -6.27 -33.35 -20.31
C GLU A 614 -7.33 -33.89 -21.29
N GLY A 615 -7.15 -33.60 -22.58
CA GLY A 615 -8.08 -33.91 -23.66
C GLY A 615 -9.43 -33.19 -23.64
N MET A 616 -9.76 -32.47 -22.55
CA MET A 616 -11.06 -31.86 -22.27
C MET A 616 -10.91 -30.34 -22.39
N GLY A 617 -11.15 -29.53 -21.35
CA GLY A 617 -10.89 -28.09 -21.39
C GLY A 617 -9.41 -27.69 -21.43
N GLN A 618 -8.48 -28.64 -21.29
CA GLN A 618 -7.04 -28.45 -21.48
C GLN A 618 -6.60 -29.22 -22.73
N VAL A 619 -5.93 -28.55 -23.67
CA VAL A 619 -5.39 -29.17 -24.89
C VAL A 619 -4.25 -30.15 -24.55
N SER A 620 -3.90 -31.03 -25.49
CA SER A 620 -2.95 -32.12 -25.22
C SER A 620 -2.05 -32.41 -26.41
N GLY A 621 -0.74 -32.31 -26.20
CA GLY A 621 0.29 -32.44 -27.23
C GLY A 621 0.83 -31.11 -27.78
N LEU A 622 0.45 -29.96 -27.22
CA LEU A 622 1.06 -28.65 -27.52
C LEU A 622 2.20 -28.32 -26.53
N SER A 623 3.08 -27.41 -26.95
CA SER A 623 4.24 -26.92 -26.20
C SER A 623 3.94 -25.66 -25.36
N GLU A 624 4.89 -25.26 -24.51
CA GLU A 624 4.80 -24.00 -23.76
C GLU A 624 4.68 -22.77 -24.67
N THR A 625 5.26 -22.79 -25.88
CA THR A 625 5.16 -21.67 -26.84
C THR A 625 3.80 -21.55 -27.53
N GLU A 626 2.91 -22.52 -27.33
CA GLU A 626 1.57 -22.59 -27.92
C GLU A 626 0.45 -22.48 -26.86
N CYS A 627 0.82 -22.22 -25.59
CA CYS A 627 -0.09 -22.26 -24.45
C CYS A 627 0.25 -21.15 -23.44
N LEU A 628 -0.78 -20.70 -22.71
CA LEU A 628 -0.65 -19.75 -21.61
C LEU A 628 0.24 -20.28 -20.48
N ASP A 629 0.90 -19.38 -19.74
CA ASP A 629 1.58 -19.71 -18.48
C ASP A 629 0.59 -19.75 -17.32
N THR A 630 -0.41 -18.86 -17.34
CA THR A 630 -1.51 -18.84 -16.37
C THR A 630 -2.80 -18.36 -17.03
N VAL A 631 -3.94 -18.93 -16.63
CA VAL A 631 -5.27 -18.41 -16.97
C VAL A 631 -6.01 -18.00 -15.70
N ILE A 632 -6.58 -16.80 -15.69
CA ILE A 632 -7.57 -16.38 -14.69
C ILE A 632 -8.94 -16.69 -15.28
N THR A 633 -9.65 -17.66 -14.71
CA THR A 633 -10.95 -18.13 -15.25
C THR A 633 -12.11 -17.27 -14.77
N ASN A 634 -13.10 -17.03 -15.63
CA ASN A 634 -14.39 -16.41 -15.26
C ASN A 634 -14.29 -15.04 -14.53
N ALA A 635 -13.28 -14.23 -14.83
CA ALA A 635 -13.07 -12.93 -14.20
C ALA A 635 -14.16 -11.91 -14.54
N LEU A 636 -14.75 -11.25 -13.53
CA LEU A 636 -15.49 -9.99 -13.73
C LEU A 636 -14.49 -8.83 -13.73
N ILE A 637 -14.11 -8.37 -14.91
CA ILE A 637 -13.19 -7.24 -15.10
C ILE A 637 -13.93 -5.94 -14.83
N ILE A 638 -13.36 -5.09 -13.99
CA ILE A 638 -13.67 -3.65 -13.93
C ILE A 638 -12.41 -2.91 -14.38
N ASP A 639 -12.53 -2.17 -15.47
CA ASP A 639 -11.47 -1.38 -16.08
C ASP A 639 -12.08 -0.13 -16.76
N TRP A 640 -11.26 0.86 -17.12
CA TRP A 640 -11.73 2.02 -17.88
C TRP A 640 -12.32 1.59 -19.24
N THR A 641 -11.77 0.55 -19.87
CA THR A 641 -12.25 -0.01 -21.15
C THR A 641 -13.64 -0.66 -21.08
N GLY A 642 -14.11 -1.08 -19.90
CA GLY A 642 -15.35 -1.83 -19.79
C GLY A 642 -15.58 -2.49 -18.42
N ILE A 643 -16.82 -2.91 -18.17
CA ILE A 643 -17.18 -3.75 -17.04
C ILE A 643 -17.76 -5.05 -17.58
N TYR A 644 -16.97 -6.12 -17.62
CA TYR A 644 -17.31 -7.31 -18.42
C TYR A 644 -16.70 -8.60 -17.90
N LYS A 645 -17.27 -9.73 -18.34
CA LYS A 645 -16.90 -11.08 -17.94
C LYS A 645 -16.04 -11.75 -19.01
N ALA A 646 -14.90 -12.31 -18.64
CA ALA A 646 -13.96 -12.98 -19.54
C ALA A 646 -13.00 -13.93 -18.79
N ASP A 647 -12.33 -14.82 -19.52
CA ASP A 647 -11.07 -15.41 -19.09
C ASP A 647 -9.91 -14.46 -19.46
N ILE A 648 -8.89 -14.34 -18.59
CA ILE A 648 -7.67 -13.56 -18.85
C ILE A 648 -6.50 -14.54 -19.00
N GLY A 649 -5.81 -14.49 -20.14
CA GLY A 649 -4.61 -15.28 -20.39
C GLY A 649 -3.33 -14.48 -20.13
N ILE A 650 -2.36 -15.12 -19.48
CA ILE A 650 -1.06 -14.54 -19.13
C ILE A 650 0.05 -15.35 -19.80
N LYS A 651 1.01 -14.63 -20.42
CA LYS A 651 2.20 -15.20 -21.06
C LYS A 651 3.42 -14.28 -20.85
N ASP A 652 4.55 -14.83 -20.44
CA ASP A 652 5.81 -14.10 -20.18
C ASP A 652 5.63 -12.87 -19.25
N GLY A 653 4.68 -12.98 -18.32
CA GLY A 653 4.28 -11.93 -17.39
C GLY A 653 3.42 -10.79 -17.98
N LEU A 654 3.02 -10.90 -19.25
CA LEU A 654 2.10 -9.99 -19.92
C LEU A 654 0.69 -10.58 -20.01
N ILE A 655 -0.32 -9.72 -20.20
CA ILE A 655 -1.68 -10.11 -20.58
C ILE A 655 -1.66 -10.51 -22.06
N ALA A 656 -1.69 -11.81 -22.34
CA ALA A 656 -1.62 -12.37 -23.68
C ALA A 656 -2.96 -12.28 -24.43
N GLY A 657 -4.07 -12.36 -23.70
CA GLY A 657 -5.40 -12.29 -24.28
C GLY A 657 -6.47 -12.06 -23.20
N ILE A 658 -7.64 -11.58 -23.64
CA ILE A 658 -8.85 -11.45 -22.82
C ILE A 658 -10.02 -11.93 -23.70
N GLY A 659 -10.76 -12.94 -23.26
CA GLY A 659 -11.66 -13.67 -24.14
C GLY A 659 -12.29 -14.90 -23.50
N LYS A 660 -12.40 -15.98 -24.28
CA LYS A 660 -12.75 -17.33 -23.81
C LYS A 660 -11.55 -18.24 -24.01
N ALA A 661 -11.10 -18.88 -22.93
CA ALA A 661 -9.94 -19.75 -22.91
C ALA A 661 -10.34 -21.24 -23.05
N GLY A 662 -9.33 -22.12 -23.01
CA GLY A 662 -9.54 -23.57 -22.90
C GLY A 662 -8.91 -24.33 -24.06
N ASN A 663 -9.68 -25.26 -24.66
CA ASN A 663 -9.18 -26.17 -25.67
C ASN A 663 -9.97 -26.07 -27.00
N PRO A 664 -9.36 -25.56 -28.09
CA PRO A 664 -10.03 -25.43 -29.38
C PRO A 664 -10.34 -26.78 -30.05
N ASP A 665 -9.81 -27.91 -29.56
CA ASP A 665 -10.16 -29.23 -30.08
C ASP A 665 -11.57 -29.71 -29.68
N VAL A 666 -12.18 -29.15 -28.62
CA VAL A 666 -13.46 -29.64 -28.05
C VAL A 666 -14.44 -28.55 -27.62
N MET A 667 -14.04 -27.27 -27.62
CA MET A 667 -14.85 -26.12 -27.21
C MET A 667 -14.98 -25.13 -28.37
N ASP A 668 -16.12 -24.45 -28.44
CA ASP A 668 -16.31 -23.34 -29.38
C ASP A 668 -15.80 -22.01 -28.80
N GLY A 669 -15.47 -21.05 -29.68
CA GLY A 669 -15.12 -19.68 -29.30
C GLY A 669 -13.77 -19.49 -28.60
N VAL A 670 -12.94 -20.52 -28.45
CA VAL A 670 -11.61 -20.40 -27.80
C VAL A 670 -10.71 -19.48 -28.64
N HIS A 671 -10.18 -18.43 -28.02
CA HIS A 671 -9.26 -17.52 -28.70
C HIS A 671 -7.91 -18.21 -28.96
N PRO A 672 -7.25 -18.01 -30.12
CA PRO A 672 -5.96 -18.64 -30.42
C PRO A 672 -4.88 -18.39 -29.36
N ASP A 673 -4.84 -17.18 -28.79
CA ASP A 673 -3.88 -16.80 -27.74
C ASP A 673 -4.34 -17.18 -26.31
N LEU A 674 -5.45 -17.91 -26.15
CA LEU A 674 -6.01 -18.33 -24.86
C LEU A 674 -6.08 -19.86 -24.69
N VAL A 675 -5.19 -20.59 -25.38
CA VAL A 675 -5.12 -22.05 -25.28
C VAL A 675 -4.51 -22.47 -23.94
N VAL A 676 -5.23 -23.32 -23.22
CA VAL A 676 -4.84 -23.88 -21.91
C VAL A 676 -4.24 -25.25 -22.13
N GLY A 677 -2.94 -25.41 -21.83
CA GLY A 677 -2.19 -26.66 -22.04
C GLY A 677 -1.62 -27.25 -20.75
N SER A 678 -0.71 -28.22 -20.88
CA SER A 678 -0.02 -28.85 -19.73
C SER A 678 0.99 -27.94 -19.01
N CYS A 679 1.26 -26.76 -19.57
CA CYS A 679 2.16 -25.75 -19.01
C CYS A 679 1.39 -24.57 -18.36
N THR A 680 0.05 -24.62 -18.34
CA THR A 680 -0.80 -23.51 -17.89
C THR A 680 -1.29 -23.73 -16.46
N ASP A 681 -0.95 -22.80 -15.56
CA ASP A 681 -1.53 -22.72 -14.21
C ASP A 681 -2.90 -22.03 -14.21
N VAL A 682 -3.70 -22.18 -13.15
CA VAL A 682 -5.09 -21.69 -13.09
C VAL A 682 -5.39 -20.91 -11.82
N ILE A 683 -5.85 -19.66 -11.99
CA ILE A 683 -6.39 -18.81 -10.93
C ILE A 683 -7.91 -18.73 -11.10
N ALA A 684 -8.67 -19.10 -10.06
CA ALA A 684 -10.14 -19.10 -10.10
C ALA A 684 -10.72 -17.69 -9.87
N GLY A 685 -11.00 -16.98 -10.96
CA GLY A 685 -11.67 -15.67 -10.94
C GLY A 685 -13.20 -15.75 -10.81
N GLU A 686 -13.82 -16.95 -10.84
CA GLU A 686 -15.25 -17.10 -10.58
C GLU A 686 -15.65 -16.48 -9.22
N ASN A 687 -16.72 -15.66 -9.24
CA ASN A 687 -17.15 -14.83 -8.11
C ASN A 687 -16.03 -13.90 -7.56
N LYS A 688 -15.16 -13.37 -8.43
CA LYS A 688 -14.17 -12.32 -8.11
C LYS A 688 -14.29 -11.16 -9.09
N ILE A 689 -13.97 -9.97 -8.60
CA ILE A 689 -13.71 -8.81 -9.45
C ILE A 689 -12.19 -8.76 -9.72
N ILE A 690 -11.80 -8.53 -10.96
CA ILE A 690 -10.40 -8.25 -11.35
C ILE A 690 -10.29 -6.79 -11.79
N THR A 691 -9.28 -6.09 -11.26
CA THR A 691 -8.88 -4.76 -11.73
C THR A 691 -7.42 -4.78 -12.16
N ALA A 692 -6.99 -3.74 -12.88
CA ALA A 692 -5.58 -3.42 -12.94
C ALA A 692 -5.04 -3.11 -11.53
N GLY A 693 -3.76 -3.32 -11.33
CA GLY A 693 -3.03 -2.81 -10.18
C GLY A 693 -3.03 -1.29 -10.16
N GLY A 694 -3.32 -0.72 -8.99
CA GLY A 694 -3.35 0.72 -8.84
C GLY A 694 -1.96 1.36 -8.94
N ILE A 695 -1.93 2.63 -9.27
CA ILE A 695 -0.72 3.44 -9.47
C ILE A 695 -0.86 4.69 -8.60
N ASP A 696 -0.01 4.81 -7.60
CA ASP A 696 0.08 6.01 -6.77
C ASP A 696 1.28 6.84 -7.23
N THR A 697 1.02 8.07 -7.69
CA THR A 697 2.04 8.94 -8.25
C THR A 697 2.51 10.05 -7.33
N HIS A 698 2.07 10.07 -6.06
CA HIS A 698 2.53 11.04 -5.07
C HIS A 698 3.04 10.31 -3.82
N ILE A 699 4.14 9.56 -4.00
CA ILE A 699 4.80 8.79 -2.94
C ILE A 699 6.02 9.53 -2.38
N HIS A 700 5.95 9.94 -1.12
CA HIS A 700 7.12 10.40 -0.37
C HIS A 700 7.87 9.17 0.15
N LEU A 701 9.06 8.90 -0.38
CA LEU A 701 9.89 7.71 -0.06
C LEU A 701 10.56 7.85 1.32
N ILE A 702 9.72 7.82 2.37
CA ILE A 702 10.05 8.04 3.77
C ILE A 702 10.42 6.72 4.45
N CYS A 703 9.70 5.61 4.18
CA CYS A 703 10.05 4.29 4.71
C CYS A 703 9.64 3.13 3.77
N PRO A 704 10.40 2.02 3.71
CA PRO A 704 10.11 0.90 2.82
C PRO A 704 8.80 0.16 3.13
N GLN A 705 8.28 0.27 4.36
CA GLN A 705 7.03 -0.35 4.81
C GLN A 705 5.81 0.11 3.98
N GLN A 706 5.86 1.31 3.40
CA GLN A 706 4.83 1.81 2.49
C GLN A 706 4.49 0.82 1.37
N ALA A 707 5.48 0.05 0.89
CA ALA A 707 5.26 -0.93 -0.18
C ALA A 707 4.44 -2.17 0.27
N GLU A 708 4.45 -2.50 1.56
CA GLU A 708 3.65 -3.61 2.11
C GLU A 708 2.19 -3.18 2.29
N GLU A 709 1.96 -1.98 2.84
CA GLU A 709 0.62 -1.35 2.96
C GLU A 709 -0.03 -1.09 1.58
N ALA A 710 0.74 -0.56 0.63
CA ALA A 710 0.28 -0.32 -0.74
C ALA A 710 -0.13 -1.62 -1.45
N LEU A 711 0.64 -2.69 -1.31
CA LEU A 711 0.26 -4.00 -1.87
C LEU A 711 -0.93 -4.62 -1.12
N ALA A 712 -1.09 -4.35 0.18
CA ALA A 712 -2.26 -4.76 0.95
C ALA A 712 -3.56 -4.02 0.52
N SER A 713 -3.45 -2.87 -0.16
CA SER A 713 -4.60 -2.12 -0.73
C SER A 713 -4.76 -2.23 -2.25
N GLY A 714 -3.89 -2.99 -2.94
CA GLY A 714 -3.96 -3.21 -4.39
C GLY A 714 -3.19 -2.20 -5.25
N ILE A 715 -2.36 -1.34 -4.66
CA ILE A 715 -1.42 -0.50 -5.39
C ILE A 715 -0.18 -1.32 -5.79
N THR A 716 0.20 -1.26 -7.06
CA THR A 716 1.28 -2.06 -7.69
C THR A 716 2.42 -1.23 -8.26
N THR A 717 2.25 0.09 -8.32
CA THR A 717 3.22 1.04 -8.86
C THR A 717 3.27 2.30 -8.02
N PHE A 718 4.50 2.75 -7.73
CA PHE A 718 4.81 4.04 -7.14
C PHE A 718 5.48 4.97 -8.15
N LEU A 719 5.14 6.25 -8.12
CA LEU A 719 6.05 7.33 -8.52
C LEU A 719 6.20 8.31 -7.36
N GLY A 720 7.43 8.74 -7.12
CA GLY A 720 7.70 9.85 -6.23
C GLY A 720 9.16 9.89 -5.80
N GLY A 721 9.45 10.52 -4.66
CA GLY A 721 10.83 10.84 -4.28
C GLY A 721 11.02 10.95 -2.78
N GLY A 722 12.27 10.82 -2.35
CA GLY A 722 12.64 10.85 -0.95
C GLY A 722 13.96 10.10 -0.71
N THR A 723 14.45 10.14 0.52
CA THR A 723 15.77 9.58 0.90
C THR A 723 15.72 8.84 2.25
N GLY A 724 14.54 8.33 2.62
CA GLY A 724 14.20 8.02 4.01
C GLY A 724 13.65 9.24 4.74
N PRO A 725 13.52 9.19 6.09
CA PRO A 725 12.84 10.22 6.89
C PRO A 725 13.72 11.44 7.14
N SER A 726 14.12 12.14 6.08
CA SER A 726 14.78 13.44 6.15
C SER A 726 13.75 14.57 6.04
N THR A 727 13.98 15.73 6.64
CA THR A 727 13.07 16.90 6.57
C THR A 727 12.59 17.18 5.13
N GLY A 728 13.51 17.21 4.16
CA GLY A 728 13.18 17.45 2.75
C GLY A 728 12.42 16.31 2.06
N SER A 729 12.40 15.10 2.61
CA SER A 729 11.59 13.96 2.13
C SER A 729 10.25 13.85 2.86
N ASN A 730 10.22 14.24 4.14
CA ASN A 730 8.99 14.38 4.91
C ASN A 730 8.08 15.48 4.34
N ALA A 731 8.68 16.55 3.81
CA ALA A 731 7.95 17.66 3.18
C ALA A 731 7.82 17.56 1.66
N THR A 732 8.75 16.91 0.93
CA THR A 732 8.76 16.98 -0.55
C THR A 732 9.09 15.67 -1.27
N THR A 733 8.43 15.45 -2.41
CA THR A 733 8.56 14.31 -3.33
C THR A 733 9.88 14.34 -4.16
N CYS A 734 11.00 14.64 -3.52
CA CYS A 734 12.30 14.90 -4.16
C CYS A 734 13.39 13.91 -3.72
N THR A 735 14.08 13.30 -4.69
CA THR A 735 15.35 12.59 -4.50
C THR A 735 16.49 13.40 -5.11
N PRO A 736 17.04 14.41 -4.41
CA PRO A 736 18.02 15.32 -4.98
C PRO A 736 19.39 14.65 -5.19
N SER A 737 20.10 15.07 -6.24
CA SER A 737 21.45 14.59 -6.64
C SER A 737 21.51 13.18 -7.27
N PRO A 738 22.29 13.01 -8.37
CA PRO A 738 22.60 11.71 -8.98
C PRO A 738 23.02 10.60 -8.03
N ASN A 739 23.77 10.93 -6.96
CA ASN A 739 24.24 9.91 -6.02
C ASN A 739 23.11 9.34 -5.17
N LEU A 740 22.14 10.16 -4.75
CA LEU A 740 21.00 9.68 -3.95
C LEU A 740 19.99 8.95 -4.83
N LEU A 741 19.76 9.41 -6.07
CA LEU A 741 18.97 8.68 -7.07
C LEU A 741 19.48 7.24 -7.24
N ARG A 742 20.78 7.07 -7.51
CA ARG A 742 21.42 5.73 -7.57
C ARG A 742 21.21 4.92 -6.29
N GLN A 743 21.45 5.52 -5.12
CA GLN A 743 21.35 4.82 -3.83
C GLN A 743 19.90 4.39 -3.51
N MET A 744 18.91 5.22 -3.83
CA MET A 744 17.49 4.89 -3.65
C MET A 744 17.02 3.85 -4.65
N MET A 745 17.43 3.90 -5.92
CA MET A 745 17.17 2.81 -6.88
C MET A 745 17.73 1.47 -6.39
N GLN A 746 18.95 1.47 -5.85
CA GLN A 746 19.59 0.27 -5.28
C GLN A 746 18.91 -0.22 -3.99
N ALA A 747 18.40 0.68 -3.14
CA ALA A 747 17.66 0.32 -1.93
C ALA A 747 16.25 -0.22 -2.26
N CYS A 748 15.60 0.34 -3.28
CA CYS A 748 14.26 -0.05 -3.72
C CYS A 748 14.25 -1.24 -4.70
N ASP A 749 15.40 -1.71 -5.18
CA ASP A 749 15.52 -2.85 -6.10
C ASP A 749 14.87 -4.14 -5.55
N SER A 750 14.86 -4.33 -4.23
CA SER A 750 14.19 -5.45 -3.56
C SER A 750 12.74 -5.20 -3.14
N LEU A 751 12.19 -3.99 -3.31
CA LEU A 751 10.77 -3.75 -2.98
C LEU A 751 9.89 -4.40 -4.06
N PRO A 752 8.84 -5.15 -3.70
CA PRO A 752 8.09 -5.98 -4.65
C PRO A 752 7.06 -5.22 -5.51
N ILE A 753 7.30 -3.93 -5.76
CA ILE A 753 6.42 -2.98 -6.44
C ILE A 753 7.12 -2.37 -7.68
N ASN A 754 6.38 -1.87 -8.68
CA ASN A 754 6.99 -1.02 -9.71
C ASN A 754 7.32 0.35 -9.09
N LEU A 755 8.40 1.00 -9.53
CA LEU A 755 8.82 2.30 -9.00
C LEU A 755 9.41 3.19 -10.09
N GLY A 756 9.03 4.45 -10.15
CA GLY A 756 9.82 5.52 -10.76
C GLY A 756 10.22 6.56 -9.70
N ILE A 757 11.45 7.06 -9.76
CA ILE A 757 11.98 7.99 -8.75
C ILE A 757 12.12 9.40 -9.33
N THR A 758 11.66 10.41 -8.60
CA THR A 758 11.62 11.82 -9.05
C THR A 758 12.74 12.66 -8.44
N GLY A 759 13.34 13.52 -9.26
CA GLY A 759 14.32 14.52 -8.83
C GLY A 759 13.68 15.82 -8.34
N LYS A 760 14.50 16.75 -7.83
CA LYS A 760 14.06 18.11 -7.52
C LYS A 760 14.09 18.98 -8.78
N GLY A 761 12.97 19.63 -9.09
CA GLY A 761 12.79 20.56 -10.22
C GLY A 761 13.19 22.01 -9.92
N ASN A 762 13.24 22.41 -8.64
CA ASN A 762 13.53 23.79 -8.24
C ASN A 762 15.03 24.15 -8.44
N ASP A 763 15.37 24.63 -9.63
CA ASP A 763 16.64 25.29 -9.97
C ASP A 763 16.41 26.20 -11.19
N SER A 764 16.79 27.48 -11.11
CA SER A 764 16.77 28.40 -12.26
C SER A 764 17.93 28.18 -13.24
N GLY A 765 18.80 27.19 -12.96
CA GLY A 765 19.86 26.72 -13.84
C GLY A 765 19.66 25.26 -14.26
N LYS A 766 19.49 25.02 -15.57
CA LYS A 766 19.19 23.68 -16.14
C LYS A 766 20.16 22.57 -15.72
N LYS A 767 21.41 22.87 -15.34
CA LYS A 767 22.48 21.88 -15.15
C LYS A 767 22.11 20.80 -14.11
N SER A 768 21.66 21.20 -12.91
CA SER A 768 21.34 20.24 -11.84
C SER A 768 20.16 19.35 -12.22
N LEU A 769 19.19 19.92 -12.93
CA LEU A 769 18.01 19.20 -13.41
C LEU A 769 18.39 18.14 -14.45
N ARG A 770 19.20 18.51 -15.45
CA ARG A 770 19.76 17.58 -16.45
C ARG A 770 20.56 16.45 -15.81
N GLU A 771 21.43 16.75 -14.84
CA GLU A 771 22.23 15.73 -14.15
C GLU A 771 21.35 14.72 -13.40
N GLN A 772 20.24 15.15 -12.77
CA GLN A 772 19.27 14.25 -12.12
C GLN A 772 18.53 13.36 -13.13
N VAL A 773 18.06 13.93 -14.24
CA VAL A 773 17.34 13.16 -15.28
C VAL A 773 18.27 12.13 -15.94
N LEU A 774 19.51 12.51 -16.28
CA LEU A 774 20.54 11.59 -16.79
C LEU A 774 20.94 10.50 -15.79
N ALA A 775 20.84 10.78 -14.49
CA ALA A 775 21.05 9.79 -13.43
C ALA A 775 19.87 8.81 -13.24
N GLY A 776 18.79 8.97 -14.00
CA GLY A 776 17.64 8.06 -14.04
C GLY A 776 16.35 8.58 -13.40
N ALA A 777 16.26 9.87 -13.03
CA ALA A 777 14.99 10.41 -12.56
C ALA A 777 13.89 10.28 -13.64
N ALA A 778 12.74 9.74 -13.28
CA ALA A 778 11.58 9.54 -14.16
C ALA A 778 10.69 10.80 -14.31
N GLY A 779 10.95 11.82 -13.49
CA GLY A 779 10.23 13.10 -13.45
C GLY A 779 10.88 14.05 -12.45
N LEU A 780 10.38 15.28 -12.38
CA LEU A 780 10.85 16.33 -11.46
C LEU A 780 9.68 16.91 -10.66
N LYS A 781 9.81 17.02 -9.34
CA LYS A 781 8.87 17.75 -8.46
C LYS A 781 9.35 19.18 -8.24
N LEU A 782 8.49 20.16 -8.51
CA LEU A 782 8.59 21.54 -8.03
C LEU A 782 7.84 21.65 -6.69
N HIS A 783 8.44 22.28 -5.68
CA HIS A 783 7.86 22.53 -4.35
C HIS A 783 8.05 23.97 -3.86
N GLU A 784 7.09 24.50 -3.09
CA GLU A 784 7.22 25.81 -2.44
C GLU A 784 8.36 25.84 -1.39
N ASP A 785 8.53 24.75 -0.63
CA ASP A 785 9.64 24.52 0.32
C ASP A 785 11.05 24.63 -0.32
N TRP A 786 11.11 24.62 -1.65
CA TRP A 786 12.33 24.80 -2.45
C TRP A 786 12.24 25.98 -3.42
N GLY A 787 11.20 26.81 -3.34
CA GLY A 787 10.88 27.94 -4.21
C GLY A 787 10.25 27.53 -5.54
N SER A 788 8.93 27.40 -5.61
CA SER A 788 8.15 27.15 -6.83
C SER A 788 7.96 28.41 -7.69
N THR A 789 9.02 29.20 -7.84
CA THR A 789 8.98 30.50 -8.53
C THR A 789 8.83 30.35 -10.05
N PRO A 790 8.28 31.35 -10.77
CA PRO A 790 8.16 31.34 -12.23
C PRO A 790 9.45 30.98 -12.99
N ALA A 791 10.61 31.39 -12.49
CA ALA A 791 11.91 31.07 -13.08
C ALA A 791 12.29 29.58 -12.91
N ALA A 792 11.98 28.99 -11.77
CA ALA A 792 12.17 27.56 -11.52
C ALA A 792 11.16 26.70 -12.31
N ILE A 793 9.89 27.13 -12.36
CA ILE A 793 8.84 26.52 -13.19
C ILE A 793 9.27 26.45 -14.66
N ASP A 794 9.69 27.57 -15.23
CA ASP A 794 10.09 27.66 -16.64
C ASP A 794 11.30 26.77 -16.95
N THR A 795 12.34 26.86 -16.11
CA THR A 795 13.59 26.09 -16.27
C THR A 795 13.36 24.58 -16.14
N CYS A 796 12.50 24.17 -15.21
CA CYS A 796 12.15 22.76 -15.00
C CYS A 796 11.33 22.20 -16.17
N LEU A 797 10.33 22.95 -16.66
CA LEU A 797 9.54 22.53 -17.81
C LEU A 797 10.37 22.44 -19.09
N GLU A 798 11.29 23.37 -19.34
CA GLU A 798 12.24 23.26 -20.47
C GLU A 798 13.12 22.01 -20.41
N VAL A 799 13.52 21.56 -19.21
CA VAL A 799 14.29 20.31 -19.05
C VAL A 799 13.39 19.07 -19.16
N CYS A 800 12.14 19.14 -18.71
CA CYS A 800 11.17 18.06 -18.92
C CYS A 800 10.88 17.87 -20.42
N ASP A 801 10.73 18.98 -21.17
CA ASP A 801 10.58 18.98 -22.63
C ASP A 801 11.82 18.43 -23.36
N GLU A 802 13.04 18.63 -22.83
CA GLU A 802 14.30 18.13 -23.39
C GLU A 802 14.47 16.60 -23.27
N TYR A 803 13.88 15.97 -22.23
CA TYR A 803 14.13 14.57 -21.88
C TYR A 803 12.89 13.66 -21.87
N ASP A 804 11.72 14.17 -22.22
CA ASP A 804 10.42 13.46 -22.21
C ASP A 804 10.08 12.82 -20.86
N VAL A 805 10.28 13.58 -19.77
CA VAL A 805 9.90 13.21 -18.40
C VAL A 805 8.80 14.14 -17.88
N GLN A 806 8.00 13.71 -16.89
CA GLN A 806 6.93 14.57 -16.37
C GLN A 806 7.46 15.61 -15.37
N CYS A 807 6.85 16.80 -15.40
CA CYS A 807 6.96 17.81 -14.36
C CYS A 807 5.72 17.73 -13.46
N MET A 808 5.91 17.55 -12.16
CA MET A 808 4.83 17.66 -11.18
C MET A 808 5.07 18.87 -10.29
N ILE A 809 4.00 19.55 -9.86
CA ILE A 809 4.11 20.81 -9.11
C ILE A 809 3.22 20.84 -7.87
N HIS A 810 3.80 21.40 -6.82
CA HIS A 810 3.17 22.03 -5.67
C HIS A 810 3.50 23.51 -5.80
N THR A 811 2.50 24.37 -6.00
CA THR A 811 2.73 25.78 -6.36
C THR A 811 2.99 26.65 -5.12
N ASP A 812 3.27 27.93 -5.32
CA ASP A 812 3.51 28.92 -4.25
C ASP A 812 2.22 29.23 -3.48
N THR A 813 2.00 28.63 -2.30
CA THR A 813 0.79 28.89 -1.47
C THR A 813 0.77 30.34 -0.97
N LEU A 814 1.96 30.88 -0.66
CA LEU A 814 2.16 32.22 -0.12
C LEU A 814 1.86 33.33 -1.14
N ASN A 815 1.78 32.99 -2.42
CA ASN A 815 1.76 33.92 -3.54
C ASN A 815 3.01 34.84 -3.58
N GLU A 816 4.15 34.41 -3.02
CA GLU A 816 5.37 35.23 -2.84
C GLU A 816 5.90 35.75 -4.19
N SER A 817 5.87 34.89 -5.22
CA SER A 817 6.30 35.23 -6.58
C SER A 817 5.16 35.67 -7.51
N GLY A 818 3.93 35.75 -7.01
CA GLY A 818 2.71 36.02 -7.79
C GLY A 818 1.58 35.03 -7.49
N PHE A 819 0.38 35.35 -7.98
CA PHE A 819 -0.82 34.53 -7.86
C PHE A 819 -0.86 33.39 -8.89
N VAL A 820 -1.94 32.60 -8.87
CA VAL A 820 -2.10 31.41 -9.71
C VAL A 820 -1.93 31.71 -11.20
N GLU A 821 -2.35 32.88 -11.70
CA GLU A 821 -2.23 33.23 -13.11
C GLU A 821 -0.78 33.42 -13.55
N GLN A 822 0.09 33.97 -12.70
CA GLN A 822 1.52 34.11 -13.04
C GLN A 822 2.22 32.74 -13.08
N THR A 823 1.78 31.79 -12.25
CA THR A 823 2.20 30.38 -12.33
C THR A 823 1.69 29.71 -13.61
N ILE A 824 0.44 29.95 -14.00
CA ILE A 824 -0.15 29.46 -15.26
C ILE A 824 0.59 30.05 -16.49
N GLU A 825 0.91 31.34 -16.47
CA GLU A 825 1.73 31.99 -17.50
C GLU A 825 3.12 31.36 -17.57
N ALA A 826 3.75 31.08 -16.42
CA ALA A 826 5.04 30.39 -16.36
C ALA A 826 4.98 28.96 -16.94
N PHE A 827 3.83 28.28 -16.93
CA PHE A 827 3.67 27.00 -17.64
C PHE A 827 3.82 27.16 -19.16
N LYS A 828 3.50 28.33 -19.73
CA LYS A 828 3.55 28.63 -21.18
C LYS A 828 2.81 27.58 -22.04
N GLY A 829 1.72 27.02 -21.52
CA GLY A 829 0.94 25.97 -22.17
C GLY A 829 1.60 24.58 -22.26
N ARG A 830 2.75 24.36 -21.62
CA ARG A 830 3.42 23.05 -21.56
C ARG A 830 2.72 22.11 -20.57
N THR A 831 2.78 20.80 -20.83
CA THR A 831 2.21 19.78 -19.94
C THR A 831 2.79 19.86 -18.53
N ILE A 832 1.92 19.87 -17.52
CA ILE A 832 2.31 19.81 -16.11
C ILE A 832 1.27 19.05 -15.27
N HIS A 833 1.73 18.33 -14.26
CA HIS A 833 0.87 17.60 -13.32
C HIS A 833 0.75 18.40 -12.02
N THR A 834 -0.44 18.92 -11.71
CA THR A 834 -0.71 19.59 -10.43
C THR A 834 -1.08 18.54 -9.38
N TYR A 835 -0.28 18.44 -8.32
CA TYR A 835 -0.62 17.64 -7.15
C TYR A 835 -1.63 18.37 -6.27
N HIS A 836 -2.39 17.62 -5.45
CA HIS A 836 -3.36 18.13 -4.46
C HIS A 836 -4.08 19.40 -4.91
N THR A 837 -4.71 19.32 -6.09
CA THR A 837 -5.12 20.49 -6.91
C THR A 837 -6.11 21.41 -6.18
N GLU A 838 -6.84 20.89 -5.19
CA GLU A 838 -7.71 21.66 -4.30
C GLU A 838 -6.98 22.66 -3.39
N GLY A 839 -5.75 22.34 -2.97
CA GLY A 839 -4.86 23.25 -2.26
C GLY A 839 -4.59 22.98 -0.78
N ALA A 840 -5.32 22.11 -0.08
CA ALA A 840 -5.03 21.76 1.32
C ALA A 840 -3.66 21.06 1.47
N GLY A 841 -3.30 20.20 0.50
CA GLY A 841 -1.94 19.65 0.37
C GLY A 841 -0.90 20.68 -0.09
N GLY A 842 -1.33 21.82 -0.64
CA GLY A 842 -0.52 22.99 -0.94
C GLY A 842 -0.73 23.56 -2.34
N GLY A 843 -0.44 24.85 -2.49
CA GLY A 843 -0.63 25.64 -3.71
C GLY A 843 -1.40 26.92 -3.46
N HIS A 844 -1.42 27.81 -4.46
CA HIS A 844 -1.93 29.19 -4.38
C HIS A 844 -3.21 29.31 -3.56
N ALA A 845 -3.14 30.04 -2.45
CA ALA A 845 -4.30 30.28 -1.59
C ALA A 845 -5.09 31.52 -2.08
N PRO A 846 -6.42 31.44 -2.24
CA PRO A 846 -7.29 30.27 -2.04
C PRO A 846 -7.56 29.44 -3.33
N ASP A 847 -7.04 29.86 -4.47
CA ASP A 847 -7.65 29.64 -5.79
C ASP A 847 -6.94 28.63 -6.72
N ILE A 848 -5.91 27.91 -6.24
CA ILE A 848 -5.20 26.87 -6.99
C ILE A 848 -6.13 25.84 -7.69
N ILE A 849 -7.29 25.56 -7.10
CA ILE A 849 -8.30 24.64 -7.68
C ILE A 849 -8.80 25.08 -9.07
N SER A 850 -8.62 26.34 -9.45
CA SER A 850 -8.95 26.89 -10.77
C SER A 850 -8.22 26.20 -11.93
N VAL A 851 -6.99 25.71 -11.72
CA VAL A 851 -6.12 25.16 -12.80
C VAL A 851 -6.71 23.96 -13.55
N VAL A 852 -7.79 23.35 -13.04
CA VAL A 852 -8.54 22.29 -13.73
C VAL A 852 -9.14 22.75 -15.07
N GLU A 853 -9.29 24.05 -15.31
CA GLU A 853 -9.81 24.59 -16.58
C GLU A 853 -8.81 24.55 -17.75
N HIS A 854 -7.53 24.25 -17.50
CA HIS A 854 -6.48 24.35 -18.52
C HIS A 854 -6.17 23.03 -19.24
N PRO A 855 -5.99 23.05 -20.58
CA PRO A 855 -5.82 21.83 -21.39
C PRO A 855 -4.46 21.14 -21.22
N ASN A 856 -3.45 21.86 -20.71
CA ASN A 856 -2.10 21.37 -20.44
C ASN A 856 -1.89 20.90 -19.00
N VAL A 857 -2.88 21.08 -18.12
CA VAL A 857 -2.81 20.65 -16.71
C VAL A 857 -3.38 19.24 -16.57
N LEU A 858 -2.66 18.40 -15.81
CA LEU A 858 -3.06 17.05 -15.44
C LEU A 858 -3.35 17.02 -13.93
N PRO A 859 -4.59 17.34 -13.49
CA PRO A 859 -4.88 17.54 -12.08
C PRO A 859 -5.07 16.23 -11.32
N SER A 860 -4.42 16.12 -10.16
CA SER A 860 -4.64 15.08 -9.17
C SER A 860 -5.03 15.64 -7.82
N SER A 861 -5.63 14.77 -7.01
CA SER A 861 -5.86 14.97 -5.58
C SER A 861 -5.03 14.01 -4.76
N THR A 862 -4.72 14.41 -3.53
CA THR A 862 -4.20 13.54 -2.47
C THR A 862 -5.36 13.09 -1.58
N ASN A 863 -5.16 12.08 -0.73
CA ASN A 863 -6.30 11.31 -0.20
C ASN A 863 -6.92 11.68 1.16
N PRO A 864 -6.32 12.50 2.06
CA PRO A 864 -6.98 12.83 3.32
C PRO A 864 -8.23 13.71 3.18
N THR A 865 -8.27 14.65 2.22
CA THR A 865 -9.47 15.49 1.96
C THR A 865 -10.65 14.67 1.42
N ARG A 866 -10.45 13.41 1.04
CA ARG A 866 -11.36 12.64 0.18
C ARG A 866 -12.23 11.64 0.96
N PRO A 867 -13.57 11.67 0.77
CA PRO A 867 -14.37 12.84 0.46
C PRO A 867 -14.41 13.83 1.65
N PHE A 868 -15.07 14.96 1.47
CA PHE A 868 -15.32 15.89 2.58
C PHE A 868 -16.26 15.25 3.62
N THR A 869 -15.78 15.14 4.85
CA THR A 869 -16.47 14.59 6.03
C THR A 869 -16.39 15.54 7.22
N LEU A 870 -17.22 15.34 8.25
CA LEU A 870 -17.27 16.20 9.45
C LEU A 870 -15.89 16.40 10.13
N ASN A 871 -15.03 15.37 10.15
CA ASN A 871 -13.71 15.44 10.81
C ASN A 871 -12.59 15.95 9.88
N THR A 872 -12.89 16.35 8.63
CA THR A 872 -11.84 16.64 7.63
C THR A 872 -11.07 17.91 7.97
N LEU A 873 -11.75 18.98 8.38
CA LEU A 873 -11.09 20.26 8.65
C LEU A 873 -10.21 20.17 9.91
N ASP A 874 -10.77 19.63 10.99
CA ASP A 874 -10.09 19.45 12.28
C ASP A 874 -8.82 18.59 12.17
N GLU A 875 -8.86 17.51 11.36
CA GLU A 875 -7.68 16.67 11.13
C GLU A 875 -6.58 17.42 10.35
N HIS A 876 -6.97 18.21 9.34
CA HIS A 876 -6.01 18.81 8.42
C HIS A 876 -5.22 19.97 9.00
N LEU A 877 -5.80 20.77 9.90
CA LEU A 877 -5.11 21.91 10.52
C LEU A 877 -3.84 21.44 11.27
N ASP A 878 -3.99 20.48 12.19
CA ASP A 878 -2.85 19.91 12.93
C ASP A 878 -1.89 19.12 12.01
N MET A 879 -2.41 18.42 11.00
CA MET A 879 -1.59 17.67 10.05
C MET A 879 -0.67 18.59 9.23
N LEU A 880 -1.20 19.72 8.74
CA LEU A 880 -0.46 20.73 7.96
C LEU A 880 0.67 21.32 8.81
N MET A 881 0.37 21.75 10.05
CA MET A 881 1.37 22.34 10.93
C MET A 881 2.55 21.40 11.21
N VAL A 882 2.29 20.10 11.42
CA VAL A 882 3.35 19.10 11.62
C VAL A 882 4.17 18.87 10.35
N CYS A 883 3.53 18.78 9.17
CA CYS A 883 4.23 18.47 7.92
C CYS A 883 5.14 19.63 7.47
N HIS A 884 4.65 20.86 7.53
CA HIS A 884 5.42 22.06 7.16
C HIS A 884 6.29 22.62 8.30
N HIS A 885 6.38 21.92 9.43
CA HIS A 885 7.21 22.29 10.59
C HIS A 885 6.89 23.67 11.20
N LEU A 886 5.60 24.04 11.16
CA LEU A 886 5.05 25.31 11.61
C LEU A 886 4.90 25.39 13.14
N SER A 887 4.83 26.61 13.66
CA SER A 887 4.75 26.92 15.08
C SER A 887 3.40 27.54 15.46
N LYS A 888 2.65 26.90 16.35
CA LYS A 888 1.45 27.48 17.00
C LYS A 888 1.72 28.75 17.82
N ASN A 889 2.99 29.14 17.99
CA ASN A 889 3.41 30.37 18.67
C ASN A 889 3.75 31.52 17.69
N ILE A 890 3.56 31.33 16.39
CA ILE A 890 3.77 32.34 15.34
C ILE A 890 2.39 32.61 14.70
N PRO A 891 1.80 33.81 14.85
CA PRO A 891 0.48 34.11 14.28
C PRO A 891 0.41 33.92 12.77
N GLU A 892 1.50 34.23 12.06
CA GLU A 892 1.63 34.11 10.61
C GLU A 892 1.58 32.63 10.15
N ASP A 893 2.20 31.72 10.92
CA ASP A 893 2.17 30.27 10.67
C ASP A 893 0.75 29.69 10.84
N VAL A 894 -0.01 30.22 11.80
CA VAL A 894 -1.41 29.82 12.04
C VAL A 894 -2.31 30.37 10.94
N ALA A 895 -2.20 31.65 10.59
CA ALA A 895 -2.96 32.26 9.50
C ALA A 895 -2.66 31.62 8.14
N PHE A 896 -1.43 31.17 7.91
CA PHE A 896 -1.05 30.36 6.75
C PHE A 896 -1.77 29.00 6.73
N ALA A 897 -1.83 28.29 7.86
CA ALA A 897 -2.53 27.03 7.96
C ALA A 897 -4.06 27.20 7.76
N GLU A 898 -4.65 28.23 8.36
CA GLU A 898 -6.07 28.57 8.23
C GLU A 898 -6.45 28.99 6.80
N SER A 899 -5.62 29.77 6.10
CA SER A 899 -5.89 30.15 4.70
C SER A 899 -5.84 28.96 3.72
N ARG A 900 -5.18 27.85 4.13
CA ARG A 900 -4.97 26.66 3.31
C ARG A 900 -5.97 25.54 3.55
N ILE A 901 -6.60 25.46 4.74
CA ILE A 901 -7.62 24.44 5.06
C ILE A 901 -9.03 25.07 4.98
N ARG A 902 -9.67 24.96 3.82
CA ARG A 902 -10.94 25.61 3.48
C ARG A 902 -12.04 24.57 3.25
N ALA A 903 -13.25 24.81 3.77
CA ALA A 903 -14.37 23.88 3.59
C ALA A 903 -14.86 23.86 2.14
N GLU A 904 -14.82 25.02 1.50
CA GLU A 904 -15.43 25.35 0.22
C GLU A 904 -14.68 24.68 -0.94
N THR A 905 -13.34 24.74 -0.93
CA THR A 905 -12.51 24.06 -1.93
C THR A 905 -12.49 22.54 -1.71
N ILE A 906 -12.49 22.07 -0.46
CA ILE A 906 -12.58 20.64 -0.12
C ILE A 906 -13.94 20.02 -0.53
N ALA A 907 -15.04 20.77 -0.40
CA ALA A 907 -16.36 20.41 -0.93
C ALA A 907 -16.36 20.42 -2.48
N ALA A 908 -15.82 21.46 -3.10
CA ALA A 908 -15.72 21.57 -4.55
C ALA A 908 -14.87 20.45 -5.18
N GLU A 909 -13.85 19.96 -4.49
CA GLU A 909 -13.04 18.82 -4.92
C GLU A 909 -13.85 17.51 -5.01
N ASP A 910 -14.85 17.28 -4.14
CA ASP A 910 -15.79 16.17 -4.33
C ASP A 910 -16.56 16.31 -5.65
N VAL A 911 -17.05 17.52 -5.94
CA VAL A 911 -17.84 17.82 -7.15
C VAL A 911 -16.99 17.73 -8.42
N LEU A 912 -15.79 18.32 -8.42
CA LEU A 912 -14.87 18.32 -9.55
C LEU A 912 -14.32 16.91 -9.86
N HIS A 913 -14.20 16.03 -8.86
CA HIS A 913 -13.97 14.62 -9.13
C HIS A 913 -15.14 13.95 -9.86
N ASP A 914 -16.39 14.20 -9.47
CA ASP A 914 -17.57 13.54 -10.06
C ASP A 914 -17.91 14.09 -11.45
N LEU A 915 -17.68 15.39 -11.68
CA LEU A 915 -17.71 16.04 -12.99
C LEU A 915 -16.60 15.54 -13.94
N GLY A 916 -15.53 14.93 -13.41
CA GLY A 916 -14.35 14.54 -14.18
C GLY A 916 -13.43 15.72 -14.53
N ALA A 917 -13.47 16.81 -13.76
CA ALA A 917 -12.54 17.92 -13.87
C ALA A 917 -11.21 17.66 -13.13
N ILE A 918 -11.22 16.83 -12.08
CA ILE A 918 -9.98 16.30 -11.47
C ILE A 918 -9.75 14.85 -11.91
N SER A 919 -8.58 14.61 -12.51
CA SER A 919 -8.30 13.46 -13.36
C SER A 919 -7.68 12.26 -12.65
N MET A 920 -7.02 12.47 -11.51
CA MET A 920 -6.22 11.46 -10.81
C MET A 920 -6.43 11.48 -9.28
N MET A 921 -6.12 10.36 -8.64
CA MET A 921 -6.08 10.14 -7.20
C MET A 921 -4.70 9.60 -6.81
N SER A 922 -4.15 10.10 -5.70
CA SER A 922 -2.82 9.74 -5.16
C SER A 922 -2.84 9.78 -3.63
N SER A 923 -1.78 9.36 -2.93
CA SER A 923 -1.79 9.39 -1.46
C SER A 923 -1.27 10.68 -0.84
N ASP A 924 -0.05 11.11 -1.17
CA ASP A 924 0.87 11.94 -0.35
C ASP A 924 1.50 11.18 0.84
N SER A 925 2.00 9.97 0.59
CA SER A 925 2.30 8.95 1.60
C SER A 925 3.15 9.43 2.81
N GLN A 926 2.52 9.59 3.97
CA GLN A 926 3.11 10.09 5.23
C GLN A 926 3.55 11.57 5.21
N ALA A 927 3.10 12.35 4.24
CA ALA A 927 3.39 13.78 4.06
C ALA A 927 2.08 14.53 3.72
N MET A 928 1.11 14.51 4.65
CA MET A 928 -0.30 14.83 4.38
C MET A 928 -1.06 13.78 3.53
N GLY A 929 -0.81 12.48 3.77
CA GLY A 929 -1.41 11.42 2.94
C GLY A 929 -1.17 9.97 3.36
N ARG A 930 -1.97 9.05 2.81
CA ARG A 930 -2.11 7.64 3.29
C ARG A 930 -1.98 6.61 2.16
N CYS A 931 -0.79 6.00 1.96
CA CYS A 931 -0.53 5.06 0.84
C CYS A 931 -1.49 3.86 0.76
N GLY A 932 -1.96 3.35 1.91
CA GLY A 932 -2.94 2.26 1.96
C GLY A 932 -4.36 2.62 1.49
N GLU A 933 -4.68 3.90 1.27
CA GLU A 933 -6.07 4.35 1.12
C GLU A 933 -6.45 4.94 -0.24
N VAL A 934 -5.55 5.01 -1.24
CA VAL A 934 -5.85 5.61 -2.56
C VAL A 934 -7.07 4.96 -3.24
N VAL A 935 -7.15 3.63 -3.22
CA VAL A 935 -8.29 2.87 -3.77
C VAL A 935 -9.54 3.11 -2.93
N LEU A 936 -9.43 3.01 -1.60
CA LEU A 936 -10.52 3.19 -0.65
C LEU A 936 -11.21 4.55 -0.79
N ARG A 937 -10.40 5.61 -0.79
CA ARG A 937 -10.83 7.02 -0.83
C ARG A 937 -11.46 7.37 -2.17
N THR A 938 -10.96 6.79 -3.27
CA THR A 938 -11.61 6.86 -4.57
C THR A 938 -13.06 6.36 -4.51
N TRP A 939 -13.30 5.21 -3.87
CA TRP A 939 -14.64 4.63 -3.78
C TRP A 939 -15.53 5.31 -2.73
N HIS A 940 -14.96 5.87 -1.65
CA HIS A 940 -15.68 6.76 -0.74
C HIS A 940 -16.23 8.00 -1.47
N THR A 941 -15.40 8.72 -2.25
CA THR A 941 -15.83 9.91 -3.00
C THR A 941 -16.84 9.57 -4.10
N ALA A 942 -16.69 8.43 -4.80
CA ALA A 942 -17.69 7.96 -5.76
C ALA A 942 -19.04 7.65 -5.09
N HIS A 943 -19.02 7.03 -3.90
CA HIS A 943 -20.23 6.76 -3.13
C HIS A 943 -20.89 8.05 -2.62
N LYS A 944 -20.18 8.94 -1.92
CA LYS A 944 -20.75 10.19 -1.39
C LYS A 944 -21.42 11.01 -2.49
N ASN A 945 -20.74 11.17 -3.64
CA ASN A 945 -21.32 11.88 -4.78
C ASN A 945 -22.57 11.20 -5.33
N LYS A 946 -22.65 9.86 -5.35
CA LYS A 946 -23.92 9.19 -5.68
C LYS A 946 -25.02 9.52 -4.65
N THR A 947 -24.71 9.42 -3.37
CA THR A 947 -25.70 9.62 -2.29
C THR A 947 -26.25 11.04 -2.26
N GLN A 948 -25.41 12.05 -2.51
CA GLN A 948 -25.82 13.46 -2.49
C GLN A 948 -26.31 14.00 -3.85
N ARG A 949 -25.71 13.57 -4.96
CA ARG A 949 -25.94 14.14 -6.31
C ARG A 949 -26.73 13.21 -7.25
N GLY A 950 -27.04 11.98 -6.81
CA GLY A 950 -27.74 10.98 -7.61
C GLY A 950 -26.86 10.30 -8.67
N PRO A 951 -27.45 9.55 -9.62
CA PRO A 951 -26.73 9.00 -10.78
C PRO A 951 -26.15 10.10 -11.67
N LEU A 952 -25.01 9.83 -12.32
CA LEU A 952 -24.53 10.72 -13.39
C LEU A 952 -25.51 10.69 -14.58
N GLY A 953 -25.55 11.77 -15.39
CA GLY A 953 -26.42 11.83 -16.56
C GLY A 953 -26.18 10.73 -17.61
N SER A 954 -25.01 10.10 -17.62
CA SER A 954 -24.68 8.93 -18.46
C SER A 954 -25.04 7.57 -17.82
N ASP A 955 -25.39 7.57 -16.54
CA ASP A 955 -25.85 6.40 -15.76
C ASP A 955 -27.38 6.45 -15.50
N ALA A 956 -28.02 7.60 -15.72
CA ALA A 956 -29.46 7.80 -15.62
C ALA A 956 -30.26 6.75 -16.40
N ASP A 957 -31.35 6.26 -15.79
CA ASP A 957 -32.23 5.19 -16.29
C ASP A 957 -31.55 3.83 -16.59
N THR A 958 -30.22 3.69 -16.41
CA THR A 958 -29.52 2.43 -16.69
C THR A 958 -29.69 1.38 -15.59
N GLY A 959 -30.08 1.78 -14.38
CA GLY A 959 -30.12 0.93 -13.19
C GLY A 959 -28.75 0.55 -12.62
N ALA A 960 -27.68 1.26 -13.02
CA ALA A 960 -26.30 1.01 -12.62
C ALA A 960 -25.49 2.32 -12.60
N ASP A 961 -24.23 2.25 -12.14
CA ASP A 961 -23.27 3.35 -12.04
C ASP A 961 -22.04 3.12 -12.92
N ASN A 962 -22.19 2.44 -14.06
CA ASN A 962 -21.07 1.99 -14.89
C ASN A 962 -20.17 3.14 -15.37
N PHE A 963 -20.74 4.29 -15.73
CA PHE A 963 -19.98 5.45 -16.18
C PHE A 963 -19.25 6.11 -15.00
N ARG A 964 -19.89 6.28 -13.84
CA ARG A 964 -19.22 6.72 -12.61
C ARG A 964 -18.09 5.77 -12.21
N VAL A 965 -18.32 4.45 -12.23
CA VAL A 965 -17.28 3.46 -11.88
C VAL A 965 -16.09 3.52 -12.84
N LYS A 966 -16.32 3.66 -14.15
CA LYS A 966 -15.24 3.88 -15.15
C LYS A 966 -14.51 5.21 -14.95
N ARG A 967 -15.25 6.28 -14.63
CA ARG A 967 -14.70 7.60 -14.28
C ARG A 967 -13.77 7.53 -13.08
N TYR A 968 -14.15 6.81 -12.02
CA TYR A 968 -13.38 6.75 -10.79
C TYR A 968 -12.23 5.74 -10.83
N ILE A 969 -12.40 4.54 -11.40
CA ILE A 969 -11.26 3.59 -11.53
C ILE A 969 -10.13 4.18 -12.37
N SER A 970 -10.46 4.97 -13.39
CA SER A 970 -9.45 5.66 -14.23
C SER A 970 -8.51 6.56 -13.42
N LYS A 971 -8.99 7.14 -12.29
CA LYS A 971 -8.23 8.09 -11.48
C LYS A 971 -6.99 7.49 -10.79
N TYR A 972 -6.99 6.20 -10.46
CA TYR A 972 -5.84 5.51 -9.84
C TYR A 972 -5.24 4.40 -10.71
N THR A 973 -5.65 4.28 -11.98
CA THR A 973 -5.15 3.25 -12.91
C THR A 973 -4.59 3.88 -14.18
N ILE A 974 -5.41 4.18 -15.17
CA ILE A 974 -4.93 4.60 -16.50
C ILE A 974 -4.49 6.05 -16.56
N ASN A 975 -5.12 6.97 -15.81
CA ASN A 975 -4.77 8.39 -15.85
C ASN A 975 -3.40 8.67 -15.22
N PRO A 976 -3.03 8.11 -14.05
CA PRO A 976 -1.66 8.21 -13.54
C PRO A 976 -0.64 7.54 -14.48
N ALA A 977 -1.00 6.42 -15.12
CA ALA A 977 -0.13 5.78 -16.11
C ALA A 977 0.10 6.69 -17.34
N LEU A 978 -0.93 7.40 -17.82
CA LEU A 978 -0.84 8.30 -18.96
C LEU A 978 -0.03 9.55 -18.62
N ALA A 979 -0.33 10.18 -17.48
CA ALA A 979 0.37 11.39 -17.03
C ALA A 979 1.88 11.16 -16.83
N GLN A 980 2.28 9.96 -16.41
CA GLN A 980 3.68 9.63 -16.13
C GLN A 980 4.37 8.79 -17.23
N GLY A 981 3.77 8.67 -18.42
CA GLY A 981 4.35 7.96 -19.57
C GLY A 981 4.46 6.43 -19.43
N MET A 982 3.85 5.84 -18.39
CA MET A 982 3.89 4.40 -18.07
C MET A 982 2.74 3.60 -18.72
N ALA A 983 1.71 4.26 -19.27
CA ALA A 983 0.51 3.64 -19.84
C ALA A 983 0.77 2.65 -20.98
N HIS A 984 1.97 2.65 -21.56
CA HIS A 984 2.38 1.71 -22.60
C HIS A 984 2.78 0.32 -22.06
N LEU A 985 2.86 0.15 -20.73
CA LEU A 985 3.14 -1.14 -20.06
C LEU A 985 2.12 -1.49 -18.96
N ILE A 986 1.52 -0.50 -18.29
CA ILE A 986 0.67 -0.71 -17.11
C ILE A 986 -0.59 0.19 -17.12
N GLY A 987 -1.39 0.10 -16.05
CA GLY A 987 -2.50 1.03 -15.76
C GLY A 987 -3.88 0.61 -16.27
N SER A 988 -4.04 -0.59 -16.85
CA SER A 988 -5.34 -1.13 -17.27
C SER A 988 -5.27 -2.62 -17.59
N VAL A 989 -6.43 -3.28 -17.63
CA VAL A 989 -6.58 -4.69 -18.01
C VAL A 989 -6.70 -4.79 -19.54
N GLU A 990 -5.59 -4.58 -20.24
CA GLU A 990 -5.50 -4.58 -21.71
C GLU A 990 -4.39 -5.51 -22.23
N VAL A 991 -4.62 -6.13 -23.39
CA VAL A 991 -3.67 -7.09 -24.01
C VAL A 991 -2.35 -6.40 -24.36
N GLY A 992 -1.23 -7.10 -24.12
CA GLY A 992 0.13 -6.60 -24.32
C GLY A 992 0.69 -5.81 -23.12
N LYS A 993 -0.13 -5.44 -22.14
CA LYS A 993 0.34 -4.84 -20.88
C LYS A 993 0.88 -5.91 -19.92
N VAL A 994 1.67 -5.48 -18.94
CA VAL A 994 2.13 -6.33 -17.83
C VAL A 994 0.92 -6.80 -17.03
N ALA A 995 0.90 -8.09 -16.66
CA ALA A 995 -0.15 -8.70 -15.85
C ALA A 995 -0.02 -8.30 -14.35
N ASP A 996 -0.09 -7.00 -14.10
CA ASP A 996 -0.20 -6.38 -12.77
C ASP A 996 -1.69 -6.23 -12.44
N LEU A 997 -2.25 -7.24 -11.77
CA LEU A 997 -3.69 -7.43 -11.59
C LEU A 997 -4.04 -7.61 -10.12
N VAL A 998 -5.23 -7.16 -9.72
CA VAL A 998 -5.73 -7.30 -8.34
C VAL A 998 -7.06 -8.04 -8.35
N MET A 999 -7.17 -9.05 -7.49
CA MET A 999 -8.35 -9.90 -7.35
C MET A 999 -9.09 -9.58 -6.05
N TRP A 1000 -10.38 -9.28 -6.15
CA TRP A 1000 -11.24 -8.85 -5.04
C TRP A 1000 -12.43 -9.81 -4.85
N LYS A 1001 -12.85 -10.04 -3.60
CA LYS A 1001 -14.23 -10.48 -3.32
C LYS A 1001 -15.15 -9.28 -3.65
N SER A 1002 -16.32 -9.48 -4.25
CA SER A 1002 -17.29 -8.38 -4.45
C SER A 1002 -17.61 -7.68 -3.13
N ALA A 1003 -17.68 -8.47 -2.04
CA ALA A 1003 -17.94 -8.02 -0.69
C ALA A 1003 -16.79 -7.21 -0.04
N SER A 1004 -15.55 -7.26 -0.55
CA SER A 1004 -14.40 -6.48 -0.03
C SER A 1004 -13.75 -5.58 -1.08
N PHE A 1005 -14.46 -5.34 -2.19
CA PHE A 1005 -13.99 -4.46 -3.26
C PHE A 1005 -13.72 -3.04 -2.72
N GLY A 1006 -12.54 -2.51 -3.03
CA GLY A 1006 -12.10 -1.19 -2.59
C GLY A 1006 -11.49 -1.13 -1.18
N THR A 1007 -11.55 -2.20 -0.38
CA THR A 1007 -10.87 -2.27 0.92
C THR A 1007 -9.68 -3.23 0.90
N LYS A 1008 -9.95 -4.54 0.81
CA LYS A 1008 -8.96 -5.61 1.00
C LYS A 1008 -9.06 -6.61 -0.15
N PRO A 1009 -8.03 -6.73 -1.00
CA PRO A 1009 -8.00 -7.72 -2.07
C PRO A 1009 -7.70 -9.12 -1.53
N VAL A 1010 -8.08 -10.15 -2.29
CA VAL A 1010 -7.73 -11.55 -2.03
C VAL A 1010 -6.28 -11.82 -2.44
N SER A 1011 -5.84 -11.25 -3.56
CA SER A 1011 -4.45 -11.34 -4.03
C SER A 1011 -4.09 -10.24 -5.00
N VAL A 1012 -2.81 -9.88 -5.03
CA VAL A 1012 -2.20 -9.00 -6.03
C VAL A 1012 -1.17 -9.79 -6.83
N LEU A 1013 -1.14 -9.58 -8.14
CA LEU A 1013 -0.19 -10.15 -9.08
C LEU A 1013 0.80 -9.07 -9.54
N LYS A 1014 2.06 -9.46 -9.77
CA LYS A 1014 3.08 -8.66 -10.44
C LYS A 1014 3.69 -9.48 -11.57
N SER A 1015 3.63 -8.97 -12.81
CA SER A 1015 3.97 -9.72 -14.02
C SER A 1015 3.39 -11.14 -14.02
N GLY A 1016 2.10 -11.26 -13.70
CA GLY A 1016 1.37 -12.53 -13.67
C GLY A 1016 1.56 -13.40 -12.42
N MET A 1017 2.63 -13.19 -11.65
CA MET A 1017 2.91 -13.98 -10.44
C MET A 1017 2.33 -13.33 -9.17
N ILE A 1018 1.73 -14.12 -8.28
CA ILE A 1018 1.16 -13.59 -7.03
C ILE A 1018 2.26 -13.03 -6.11
N VAL A 1019 2.11 -11.76 -5.72
CA VAL A 1019 3.08 -10.99 -4.92
C VAL A 1019 2.67 -10.83 -3.46
N THR A 1020 1.37 -10.73 -3.19
CA THR A 1020 0.77 -10.79 -1.85
C THR A 1020 -0.62 -11.39 -1.94
N ALA A 1021 -1.06 -12.08 -0.87
CA ALA A 1021 -2.39 -12.67 -0.80
C ALA A 1021 -2.90 -12.79 0.64
N GLU A 1022 -4.22 -12.79 0.77
CA GLU A 1022 -4.97 -13.14 1.98
C GLU A 1022 -4.75 -14.63 2.29
N MET A 1023 -3.96 -14.94 3.33
CA MET A 1023 -3.50 -16.30 3.61
C MET A 1023 -3.46 -16.62 5.11
N GLY A 1024 -3.92 -17.83 5.44
CA GLY A 1024 -4.08 -18.35 6.80
C GLY A 1024 -2.79 -18.79 7.50
N ASP A 1025 -2.95 -19.60 8.54
CA ASP A 1025 -1.90 -20.30 9.28
C ASP A 1025 -1.01 -21.14 8.33
N PRO A 1026 0.29 -20.81 8.17
CA PRO A 1026 1.19 -21.53 7.25
C PRO A 1026 1.53 -22.98 7.64
N ASN A 1027 1.11 -23.46 8.81
CA ASN A 1027 1.21 -24.87 9.22
C ASN A 1027 -0.05 -25.68 8.87
N ALA A 1028 -1.18 -25.03 8.61
CA ALA A 1028 -2.48 -25.70 8.54
C ALA A 1028 -2.64 -26.64 7.33
N SER A 1029 -3.59 -27.57 7.44
CA SER A 1029 -3.95 -28.53 6.40
C SER A 1029 -4.51 -27.89 5.13
N ILE A 1030 -5.07 -26.68 5.22
CA ILE A 1030 -5.59 -25.87 4.12
C ILE A 1030 -5.30 -24.37 4.37
N PRO A 1031 -5.10 -23.54 3.31
CA PRO A 1031 -4.61 -22.16 3.45
C PRO A 1031 -5.65 -21.14 3.97
N THR A 1032 -6.86 -21.59 4.30
CA THR A 1032 -8.01 -20.80 4.75
C THR A 1032 -8.23 -20.85 6.27
N VAL A 1033 -7.32 -21.45 7.02
CA VAL A 1033 -7.37 -21.56 8.48
C VAL A 1033 -6.84 -20.30 9.15
N GLU A 1034 -7.55 -19.78 10.14
CA GLU A 1034 -7.21 -18.53 10.82
C GLU A 1034 -5.84 -18.57 11.56
N PRO A 1035 -5.07 -17.45 11.59
CA PRO A 1035 -5.42 -16.11 11.11
C PRO A 1035 -5.22 -15.88 9.60
N MET A 1036 -6.28 -15.41 8.93
CA MET A 1036 -6.23 -14.85 7.58
C MET A 1036 -5.69 -13.42 7.61
N VAL A 1037 -4.50 -13.21 7.02
CA VAL A 1037 -3.87 -11.88 6.88
C VAL A 1037 -3.23 -11.72 5.50
N MET A 1038 -2.96 -10.49 5.06
CA MET A 1038 -2.19 -10.26 3.84
C MET A 1038 -0.72 -10.64 4.07
N ARG A 1039 -0.20 -11.58 3.27
CA ARG A 1039 1.19 -12.10 3.39
C ARG A 1039 1.93 -12.00 2.06
N PRO A 1040 3.24 -11.63 2.06
CA PRO A 1040 4.05 -11.60 0.85
C PRO A 1040 4.25 -13.02 0.29
N MET A 1041 4.01 -13.17 -1.01
CA MET A 1041 4.04 -14.43 -1.75
C MET A 1041 5.33 -14.56 -2.60
N PHE A 1042 5.44 -15.62 -3.41
CA PHE A 1042 6.69 -15.95 -4.11
C PHE A 1042 7.19 -14.86 -5.07
N ALA A 1043 6.32 -14.09 -5.74
CA ALA A 1043 6.78 -13.01 -6.62
C ALA A 1043 7.52 -11.90 -5.84
N ALA A 1044 7.25 -11.72 -4.54
CA ALA A 1044 7.98 -10.78 -3.69
C ALA A 1044 9.45 -11.17 -3.45
N ARG A 1045 9.89 -12.33 -3.96
CA ARG A 1045 11.29 -12.78 -3.98
C ARG A 1045 11.96 -12.65 -5.35
N VAL A 1046 11.25 -12.15 -6.37
CA VAL A 1046 11.71 -12.11 -7.77
C VAL A 1046 11.68 -10.66 -8.30
N PRO A 1047 12.74 -9.85 -8.09
CA PRO A 1047 12.74 -8.42 -8.47
C PRO A 1047 12.34 -8.13 -9.92
N ALA A 1048 12.61 -9.06 -10.85
CA ALA A 1048 12.30 -8.94 -12.27
C ALA A 1048 10.80 -8.92 -12.61
N THR A 1049 9.90 -9.32 -11.70
CA THR A 1049 8.44 -9.17 -11.89
C THR A 1049 7.95 -7.74 -11.72
N SER A 1050 8.86 -6.81 -11.40
CA SER A 1050 8.57 -5.40 -11.18
C SER A 1050 9.57 -4.49 -11.90
N ILE A 1051 9.08 -3.32 -12.28
CA ILE A 1051 9.79 -2.36 -13.14
C ILE A 1051 10.43 -1.23 -12.31
N MET A 1052 11.64 -0.82 -12.67
CA MET A 1052 12.22 0.48 -12.33
C MET A 1052 12.06 1.40 -13.55
N PHE A 1053 11.15 2.36 -13.45
CA PHE A 1053 10.92 3.37 -14.48
C PHE A 1053 11.93 4.51 -14.32
N VAL A 1054 12.56 4.90 -15.43
CA VAL A 1054 13.59 5.94 -15.50
C VAL A 1054 13.42 6.80 -16.76
N SER A 1055 14.23 7.85 -16.92
CA SER A 1055 14.29 8.58 -18.21
C SER A 1055 14.95 7.73 -19.31
N GLN A 1056 14.48 7.87 -20.55
CA GLN A 1056 15.13 7.26 -21.72
C GLN A 1056 16.61 7.65 -21.82
N ALA A 1057 16.95 8.91 -21.56
CA ALA A 1057 18.33 9.40 -21.64
C ALA A 1057 19.28 8.75 -20.62
N SER A 1058 18.80 8.28 -19.47
CA SER A 1058 19.63 7.51 -18.52
C SER A 1058 19.98 6.11 -19.01
N ILE A 1059 19.12 5.52 -19.85
CA ILE A 1059 19.33 4.23 -20.53
C ILE A 1059 20.28 4.44 -21.70
N ASP A 1060 20.06 5.48 -22.52
CA ASP A 1060 20.88 5.79 -23.71
C ASP A 1060 22.32 6.18 -23.34
N ALA A 1061 22.50 6.92 -22.23
CA ALA A 1061 23.80 7.24 -21.68
C ALA A 1061 24.51 6.05 -20.99
N GLY A 1062 23.83 4.90 -20.86
CA GLY A 1062 24.36 3.71 -20.19
C GLY A 1062 24.51 3.85 -18.67
N ILE A 1063 23.93 4.90 -18.06
CA ILE A 1063 24.20 5.29 -16.67
C ILE A 1063 23.47 4.37 -15.69
N VAL A 1064 22.17 4.15 -15.87
CA VAL A 1064 21.36 3.34 -14.94
C VAL A 1064 21.82 1.88 -14.91
N GLN A 1065 22.32 1.36 -16.03
CA GLN A 1065 22.89 0.01 -16.14
C GLN A 1065 24.14 -0.17 -15.26
N THR A 1066 24.87 0.91 -14.94
CA THR A 1066 26.01 0.84 -14.00
C THR A 1066 25.59 0.59 -12.55
N TYR A 1067 24.30 0.74 -12.22
CA TYR A 1067 23.79 0.60 -10.85
C TYR A 1067 23.57 -0.87 -10.44
N GLY A 1068 23.53 -1.81 -11.40
CA GLY A 1068 23.44 -3.24 -11.12
C GLY A 1068 22.09 -3.70 -10.56
N LEU A 1069 21.00 -3.02 -10.94
CA LEU A 1069 19.63 -3.35 -10.54
C LEU A 1069 19.19 -4.73 -11.08
N LYS A 1070 18.30 -5.40 -10.36
CA LYS A 1070 17.69 -6.70 -10.73
C LYS A 1070 16.26 -6.56 -11.24
N LYS A 1071 15.59 -5.44 -10.93
CA LYS A 1071 14.33 -5.05 -11.59
C LYS A 1071 14.51 -4.91 -13.09
N ARG A 1072 13.42 -5.10 -13.82
CA ARG A 1072 13.33 -4.72 -15.23
C ARG A 1072 13.45 -3.19 -15.32
N ILE A 1073 14.35 -2.66 -16.15
CA ILE A 1073 14.52 -1.20 -16.33
C ILE A 1073 13.75 -0.80 -17.59
N GLU A 1074 12.90 0.22 -17.50
CA GLU A 1074 12.09 0.74 -18.62
C GLU A 1074 12.07 2.28 -18.62
N ALA A 1075 11.89 2.86 -19.81
CA ALA A 1075 11.76 4.31 -19.96
C ALA A 1075 10.31 4.77 -19.74
N VAL A 1076 10.13 5.91 -19.05
CA VAL A 1076 8.93 6.74 -19.26
C VAL A 1076 8.99 7.39 -20.65
N LYS A 1077 7.83 7.61 -21.29
CA LYS A 1077 7.74 8.27 -22.61
C LYS A 1077 6.36 8.84 -22.92
N ASN A 1078 6.31 9.79 -23.85
CA ASN A 1078 5.15 10.60 -24.23
C ASN A 1078 4.61 11.49 -23.08
N CYS A 1079 5.47 11.86 -22.13
CA CYS A 1079 5.15 12.66 -20.95
C CYS A 1079 4.80 14.13 -21.30
N ARG A 1080 5.24 14.61 -22.47
CA ARG A 1080 5.11 16.03 -22.90
C ARG A 1080 4.02 16.26 -23.95
N SER A 1081 3.43 15.20 -24.50
CA SER A 1081 2.36 15.27 -25.51
C SER A 1081 0.96 15.02 -24.95
N VAL A 1082 0.88 14.55 -23.70
CA VAL A 1082 -0.36 14.28 -22.97
C VAL A 1082 -0.93 15.56 -22.37
N GLY A 1083 -2.25 15.76 -22.46
CA GLY A 1083 -2.97 16.87 -21.84
C GLY A 1083 -4.29 16.41 -21.21
N LYS A 1084 -5.08 17.36 -20.71
CA LYS A 1084 -6.34 17.08 -19.99
C LYS A 1084 -7.30 16.21 -20.80
N LYS A 1085 -7.45 16.51 -22.10
CA LYS A 1085 -8.23 15.75 -23.10
C LYS A 1085 -7.93 14.25 -23.17
N ASP A 1086 -6.74 13.82 -22.73
CA ASP A 1086 -6.27 12.45 -22.87
C ASP A 1086 -6.61 11.61 -21.63
N MET A 1087 -7.00 12.26 -20.53
CA MET A 1087 -7.40 11.64 -19.26
C MET A 1087 -8.75 10.94 -19.40
N LYS A 1088 -8.75 9.61 -19.34
CA LYS A 1088 -9.93 8.78 -19.60
C LYS A 1088 -11.05 9.10 -18.62
N PHE A 1089 -12.23 9.40 -19.16
CA PHE A 1089 -13.45 9.84 -18.46
C PHE A 1089 -13.31 11.10 -17.59
N ASN A 1090 -12.15 11.77 -17.60
CA ASN A 1090 -11.82 12.86 -16.69
C ASN A 1090 -11.07 14.00 -17.40
N ASP A 1091 -11.61 14.35 -18.56
CA ASP A 1091 -11.14 15.31 -19.55
C ASP A 1091 -11.87 16.67 -19.48
N ASN A 1092 -12.79 16.85 -18.53
CA ASN A 1092 -13.61 18.05 -18.45
C ASN A 1092 -12.79 19.28 -18.02
N MET A 1093 -13.10 20.44 -18.60
CA MET A 1093 -12.42 21.72 -18.37
C MET A 1093 -13.49 22.81 -18.16
N PRO A 1094 -14.23 22.77 -17.04
CA PRO A 1094 -15.21 23.80 -16.73
C PRO A 1094 -14.51 25.15 -16.53
N LYS A 1095 -15.20 26.26 -16.80
CA LYS A 1095 -14.70 27.58 -16.46
C LYS A 1095 -14.81 27.84 -14.98
N MET A 1096 -13.66 28.06 -14.33
CA MET A 1096 -13.57 28.17 -12.88
C MET A 1096 -13.64 29.62 -12.43
N LYS A 1097 -14.29 29.84 -11.28
CA LYS A 1097 -14.19 31.05 -10.47
C LYS A 1097 -14.06 30.61 -9.02
N VAL A 1098 -13.11 31.20 -8.31
CA VAL A 1098 -12.99 31.09 -6.84
C VAL A 1098 -13.16 32.51 -6.30
N ASP A 1099 -14.01 32.68 -5.30
CA ASP A 1099 -14.20 33.97 -4.64
C ASP A 1099 -13.09 34.20 -3.60
N PRO A 1100 -12.36 35.33 -3.63
CA PRO A 1100 -11.16 35.51 -2.81
C PRO A 1100 -11.44 35.79 -1.34
N GLU A 1101 -12.67 36.17 -0.97
CA GLU A 1101 -13.06 36.47 0.41
C GLU A 1101 -13.88 35.34 1.05
N SER A 1102 -14.75 34.69 0.28
CA SER A 1102 -15.65 33.63 0.76
C SER A 1102 -15.22 32.21 0.34
N TYR A 1103 -14.16 32.07 -0.46
CA TYR A 1103 -13.66 30.82 -1.05
C TYR A 1103 -14.68 30.03 -1.90
N THR A 1104 -15.84 30.62 -2.17
CA THR A 1104 -16.93 30.05 -2.98
C THR A 1104 -16.42 29.64 -4.36
N VAL A 1105 -16.55 28.35 -4.70
CA VAL A 1105 -16.10 27.80 -5.99
C VAL A 1105 -17.27 27.62 -6.95
N GLU A 1106 -17.18 28.22 -8.13
CA GLU A 1106 -18.09 28.00 -9.26
C GLU A 1106 -17.37 27.30 -10.42
N ALA A 1107 -18.08 26.38 -11.08
CA ALA A 1107 -17.66 25.72 -12.32
C ALA A 1107 -18.74 25.93 -13.39
N ASP A 1108 -18.39 26.56 -14.51
CA ASP A 1108 -19.32 27.01 -15.56
C ASP A 1108 -20.48 27.90 -15.02
N GLY A 1109 -20.21 28.66 -13.94
CA GLY A 1109 -21.21 29.48 -13.24
C GLY A 1109 -22.15 28.70 -12.31
N MET A 1110 -21.88 27.42 -12.07
CA MET A 1110 -22.61 26.57 -11.12
C MET A 1110 -21.79 26.37 -9.84
N LEU A 1111 -22.40 26.63 -8.69
CA LEU A 1111 -21.80 26.42 -7.37
C LEU A 1111 -21.38 24.96 -7.16
N CYS A 1112 -20.12 24.75 -6.79
CA CYS A 1112 -19.53 23.44 -6.51
C CYS A 1112 -19.60 23.07 -5.02
N ASP A 1113 -20.81 23.03 -4.47
CA ASP A 1113 -21.05 22.68 -3.06
C ASP A 1113 -21.37 21.17 -2.87
N ALA A 1114 -21.02 20.66 -1.69
CA ALA A 1114 -21.22 19.28 -1.25
C ALA A 1114 -21.06 19.12 0.28
N GLU A 1115 -22.18 19.09 1.02
CA GLU A 1115 -22.28 18.85 2.48
C GLU A 1115 -21.28 17.80 3.03
N PRO A 1116 -20.66 17.99 4.21
CA PRO A 1116 -19.77 17.00 4.79
C PRO A 1116 -20.50 15.70 5.15
N ALA A 1117 -19.94 14.55 4.77
CA ALA A 1117 -20.50 13.26 5.17
C ALA A 1117 -20.26 12.97 6.65
N SER A 1118 -21.31 12.56 7.37
CA SER A 1118 -21.27 12.10 8.76
C SER A 1118 -20.85 10.64 8.91
N GLU A 1119 -21.13 9.81 7.89
CA GLU A 1119 -20.75 8.41 7.82
C GLU A 1119 -20.25 8.05 6.41
N LEU A 1120 -19.48 6.95 6.31
CA LEU A 1120 -19.04 6.38 5.05
C LEU A 1120 -19.06 4.84 5.13
N PRO A 1121 -19.45 4.14 4.04
CA PRO A 1121 -19.26 2.70 3.91
C PRO A 1121 -17.77 2.36 3.89
N LEU A 1122 -17.44 1.07 3.88
CA LEU A 1122 -16.05 0.57 3.80
C LEU A 1122 -15.15 0.90 5.01
N THR A 1123 -15.68 1.54 6.06
CA THR A 1123 -14.98 1.94 7.29
C THR A 1123 -14.96 0.84 8.38
N GLN A 1124 -15.57 1.06 9.56
CA GLN A 1124 -15.52 0.18 10.74
C GLN A 1124 -16.06 -1.24 10.49
N ALA A 1125 -16.86 -1.45 9.42
CA ALA A 1125 -17.30 -2.76 8.98
C ALA A 1125 -16.16 -3.67 8.45
N TYR A 1126 -14.98 -3.12 8.14
CA TYR A 1126 -13.83 -3.82 7.53
C TYR A 1126 -12.52 -3.69 8.30
N TYR A 1127 -12.33 -2.62 9.08
CA TYR A 1127 -11.08 -2.31 9.78
C TYR A 1127 -11.24 -2.47 11.30
N ILE A 1128 -10.16 -2.91 11.97
CA ILE A 1128 -10.16 -3.26 13.40
C ILE A 1128 -9.95 -2.01 14.27
N PHE A 1129 -9.32 -0.98 13.71
CA PHE A 1129 -9.07 0.33 14.26
C PHE A 1129 -9.38 1.35 13.17
#